data_AF-A0A1Y3SYR1-F1
#
_entry.id   AF-A0A1Y3SYR1-F1
#
_cell.length_a   1.000
_cell.length_b   1.000
_cell.length_c   1.000
_cell.angle_alpha   90.00
_cell.angle_beta   90.00
_cell.angle_gamma   90.00
#
_symmetry.space_group_name_H-M   'P 1'
#
loop_
_entity.id
_entity.type
_entity.pdbx_description
1 polymer ?
#
loop_
_entity_poly.entity_id
_entity_poly.type
_entity_poly.pdbx_seq_one_letter_code
_entity_poly.pdbx_strand_id
1 'polypeptide(L)'
;MKDWFYEKFVRKNPRVQRAYETYVQGHLEEHQRSRFKHWLILLALSWKYRRSQINRLHTLTLAKLKDNKAKIRMEWIPGACCYNLYVSQDGLHYRFQEKTRNHLCEVENLKQDQMYFFKFKVSMDGSRYSDFSQVLTVSTVQNQELFFMKKLALKGERIFSDASGKHSKKSRKAGTLEGSRDFQGSFPQEGIAEISWTPVSGALHYNLYRSEEGGSYRFLIQTRETGYADKELKSGTAYSYLLKYTKNGKTYQEFPRRLKLTAPGEKFTKKNSGRLFEKGAESQAFNRVSVMNFAKGLMPYDVISFDVFDTLLFRPFSNPSDLFMLVGEKLDIMNFTEIRIQAEEEARRKNQLLRGNREVTLKEIYELVAQETGIDPKAGADLEFSLEYELCYPNSYMQEVFYILAAQGKTLVALSDMYLPRELLSRLLSAKGYEDFDRVMVSCDYNCSKGNGGLYEVLKEQYPGKMVHIGDNRLSDIERAKEKGLDTRFYQNVNEAGNIFRARDMSRLTGSAYRGIVNAKLHSGARQYSPYYEVGFVYTGIYVMGFCQWIFRYIQEHKIEKVLFLAREGDLYQKVFQSMYPEIPTEYVLWSRIGVVKTIVGKNRHPYLLQIIHHKANALYKSKIGTLFERTGIGELKKYLSDYRIKEEEFLTPENEKIVRQLLIDHWEELENCYVRDQERIRQYLTRKTGSARSVAVVDVGWSGNNVLQVKYLLEQVYKLDCQVHCLLAAARNVNDTYMAAMIQKEEVKTYIFSNMYNKGLHDAHQEENNRLNSFFFEILTQSCTPTFLGFDRDGRFLYDIPEVENYKKNQEIHQGALDFVKEYQQHFRNFPYMLDISGHDAYMPFQYFSRNLLWIKKYFSGYIFGRDLFATQEKAVMESVEEVMKKAGIWEGRS
;
A
#
# COMPACT_ATOMS: atom_id res chain seq x y z
N MET A 1 -41.78 -17.33 -38.99
CA MET A 1 -40.84 -16.48 -39.76
C MET A 1 -40.40 -15.24 -38.98
N LYS A 2 -41.32 -14.48 -38.36
CA LYS A 2 -40.99 -13.32 -37.50
C LYS A 2 -40.03 -13.69 -36.34
N ASP A 3 -40.32 -14.75 -35.60
CA ASP A 3 -39.49 -15.16 -34.45
C ASP A 3 -38.11 -15.65 -34.89
N TRP A 4 -38.03 -16.29 -36.07
CA TRP A 4 -36.75 -16.68 -36.68
C TRP A 4 -35.87 -15.48 -37.05
N PHE A 5 -36.45 -14.42 -37.65
CA PHE A 5 -35.71 -13.18 -37.94
C PHE A 5 -35.29 -12.46 -36.65
N TYR A 6 -36.15 -12.47 -35.63
CA TYR A 6 -35.86 -11.87 -34.33
C TYR A 6 -34.73 -12.62 -33.61
N GLU A 7 -34.81 -13.94 -33.51
CA GLU A 7 -33.76 -14.81 -32.97
C GLU A 7 -32.42 -14.63 -33.72
N LYS A 8 -32.46 -14.58 -35.05
CA LYS A 8 -31.26 -14.55 -35.88
C LYS A 8 -30.55 -13.20 -35.89
N PHE A 9 -31.28 -12.09 -35.86
CA PHE A 9 -30.70 -10.75 -36.04
C PHE A 9 -30.80 -9.85 -34.82
N VAL A 10 -31.79 -10.06 -33.95
CA VAL A 10 -32.09 -9.18 -32.81
C VAL A 10 -31.43 -9.75 -31.55
N ARG A 11 -31.82 -10.97 -31.12
CA ARG A 11 -31.36 -11.58 -29.85
C ARG A 11 -29.85 -11.84 -29.78
N LYS A 12 -29.20 -12.08 -30.92
CA LYS A 12 -27.74 -12.33 -31.01
C LYS A 12 -26.87 -11.08 -31.02
N ASN A 13 -27.45 -9.88 -31.13
CA ASN A 13 -26.71 -8.62 -31.11
C ASN A 13 -27.40 -7.64 -30.15
N PRO A 14 -26.87 -7.46 -28.92
CA PRO A 14 -27.52 -6.62 -27.90
C PRO A 14 -27.82 -5.18 -28.36
N ARG A 15 -27.06 -4.65 -29.33
CA ARG A 15 -27.30 -3.32 -29.89
C ARG A 15 -28.44 -3.30 -30.92
N VAL A 16 -28.53 -4.32 -31.78
CA VAL A 16 -29.69 -4.50 -32.68
C VAL A 16 -30.94 -4.74 -31.84
N GLN A 17 -30.83 -5.58 -30.80
CA GLN A 17 -31.89 -5.83 -29.84
C GLN A 17 -32.44 -4.56 -29.23
N ARG A 18 -31.57 -3.83 -28.53
CA ARG A 18 -31.95 -2.60 -27.86
C ARG A 18 -32.58 -1.59 -28.85
N ALA A 19 -31.98 -1.40 -30.03
CA ALA A 19 -32.47 -0.42 -31.01
C ALA A 19 -33.82 -0.83 -31.65
N TYR A 20 -33.97 -2.11 -32.00
CA TYR A 20 -35.19 -2.62 -32.62
C TYR A 20 -36.35 -2.70 -31.63
N GLU A 21 -36.11 -3.23 -30.42
CA GLU A 21 -37.13 -3.29 -29.35
C GLU A 21 -37.61 -1.88 -28.98
N THR A 22 -36.68 -0.92 -28.86
CA THR A 22 -37.01 0.48 -28.57
C THR A 22 -37.83 1.11 -29.70
N TYR A 23 -37.47 0.88 -30.97
CA TYR A 23 -38.26 1.40 -32.10
C TYR A 23 -39.68 0.82 -32.12
N VAL A 24 -39.81 -0.50 -31.87
CA VAL A 24 -41.11 -1.18 -31.78
C VAL A 24 -41.94 -0.61 -30.64
N GLN A 25 -41.35 -0.34 -29.47
CA GLN A 25 -42.04 0.28 -28.33
C GLN A 25 -42.63 1.65 -28.68
N GLY A 26 -41.91 2.50 -29.43
CA GLY A 26 -42.42 3.80 -29.87
C GLY A 26 -43.43 3.76 -31.02
N HIS A 27 -43.60 2.61 -31.69
CA HIS A 27 -44.45 2.46 -32.89
C HIS A 27 -45.29 1.17 -32.82
N LEU A 28 -45.90 0.89 -31.65
CA LEU A 28 -46.60 -0.37 -31.38
C LEU A 28 -47.77 -0.64 -32.35
N GLU A 29 -48.60 0.38 -32.61
CA GLU A 29 -49.74 0.27 -33.53
C GLU A 29 -49.28 0.05 -34.98
N GLU A 30 -48.22 0.74 -35.40
CA GLU A 30 -47.64 0.60 -36.74
C GLU A 30 -46.99 -0.79 -36.93
N HIS A 31 -46.30 -1.29 -35.90
CA HIS A 31 -45.72 -2.63 -35.90
C HIS A 31 -46.76 -3.73 -36.08
N GLN A 32 -47.97 -3.53 -35.55
CA GLN A 32 -49.08 -4.46 -35.71
C GLN A 32 -49.69 -4.40 -37.12
N ARG A 33 -49.82 -3.20 -37.71
CA ARG A 33 -50.46 -2.98 -39.01
C ARG A 33 -49.53 -3.17 -40.23
N SER A 34 -48.24 -2.87 -40.13
CA SER A 34 -47.29 -2.87 -41.27
C SER A 34 -46.03 -3.70 -41.00
N ARG A 35 -46.18 -5.03 -41.04
CA ARG A 35 -45.09 -5.98 -40.74
C ARG A 35 -43.90 -5.87 -41.72
N PHE A 36 -44.17 -5.56 -42.99
CA PHE A 36 -43.13 -5.44 -44.02
C PHE A 36 -42.17 -4.27 -43.75
N LYS A 37 -42.68 -3.13 -43.28
CA LYS A 37 -41.85 -1.96 -42.92
C LYS A 37 -40.92 -2.28 -41.74
N HIS A 38 -41.40 -3.01 -40.75
CA HIS A 38 -40.59 -3.44 -39.61
C HIS A 38 -39.53 -4.49 -39.97
N TRP A 39 -39.76 -5.30 -41.01
CA TRP A 39 -38.74 -6.20 -41.56
C TRP A 39 -37.62 -5.43 -42.26
N LEU A 40 -37.94 -4.40 -43.04
CA LEU A 40 -36.96 -3.51 -43.65
C LEU A 40 -36.11 -2.79 -42.61
N ILE A 41 -36.72 -2.33 -41.51
CA ILE A 41 -36.00 -1.69 -40.40
C ILE A 41 -35.06 -2.68 -39.69
N LEU A 42 -35.51 -3.91 -39.46
CA LEU A 42 -34.70 -4.96 -38.84
C LEU A 42 -33.51 -5.38 -39.71
N LEU A 43 -33.72 -5.48 -41.03
CA LEU A 43 -32.65 -5.73 -42.00
C LEU A 43 -31.66 -4.56 -42.06
N ALA A 44 -32.14 -3.32 -42.04
CA ALA A 44 -31.29 -2.13 -42.01
C ALA A 44 -30.48 -2.01 -40.71
N LEU A 45 -31.07 -2.31 -39.54
CA LEU A 45 -30.37 -2.33 -38.26
C LEU A 45 -29.34 -3.47 -38.20
N SER A 46 -29.68 -4.65 -38.72
CA SER A 46 -28.76 -5.79 -38.87
C SER A 46 -27.55 -5.44 -39.76
N TRP A 47 -27.76 -4.66 -40.82
CA TRP A 47 -26.67 -4.13 -41.65
C TRP A 47 -25.86 -3.04 -40.93
N LYS A 48 -26.53 -2.07 -40.28
CA LYS A 48 -25.89 -0.98 -39.50
C LYS A 48 -24.97 -1.51 -38.40
N TYR A 49 -25.40 -2.56 -37.70
CA TYR A 49 -24.65 -3.17 -36.61
C TYR A 49 -23.96 -4.48 -37.01
N ARG A 50 -23.70 -4.70 -38.30
CA ARG A 50 -22.87 -5.80 -38.79
C ARG A 50 -21.43 -5.59 -38.30
N ARG A 51 -20.70 -6.65 -37.91
CA ARG A 51 -19.36 -6.57 -37.28
C ARG A 51 -18.38 -5.58 -37.93
N SER A 52 -18.39 -5.43 -39.26
CA SER A 52 -17.54 -4.47 -39.98
C SER A 52 -17.94 -2.99 -39.82
N GLN A 53 -19.16 -2.71 -39.37
CA GLN A 53 -19.70 -1.36 -39.14
C GLN A 53 -19.86 -1.00 -37.65
N ILE A 54 -19.80 -1.97 -36.73
CA ILE A 54 -20.02 -1.77 -35.26
C ILE A 54 -19.10 -0.70 -34.64
N ASN A 55 -17.88 -0.56 -35.17
CA ASN A 55 -16.88 0.40 -34.69
C ASN A 55 -16.71 1.63 -35.61
N ARG A 56 -17.60 1.79 -36.60
CA ARG A 56 -17.56 2.91 -37.53
C ARG A 56 -18.24 4.13 -36.89
N LEU A 57 -17.47 5.17 -36.62
CA LEU A 57 -18.03 6.47 -36.23
C LEU A 57 -18.80 7.08 -37.40
N HIS A 58 -20.03 7.51 -37.13
CA HIS A 58 -20.88 8.17 -38.11
C HIS A 58 -20.22 9.41 -38.70
N THR A 59 -20.32 9.58 -40.02
CA THR A 59 -19.68 10.69 -40.71
C THR A 59 -20.58 11.92 -40.75
N LEU A 60 -19.97 13.08 -40.58
CA LEU A 60 -20.60 14.39 -40.68
C LEU A 60 -19.76 15.22 -41.64
N THR A 61 -20.38 15.82 -42.66
CA THR A 61 -19.66 16.61 -43.65
C THR A 61 -20.29 17.99 -43.83
N LEU A 62 -19.45 18.98 -44.18
CA LEU A 62 -19.91 20.31 -44.54
C LEU A 62 -20.37 20.27 -46.00
N ALA A 63 -21.66 20.46 -46.25
CA ALA A 63 -22.24 20.49 -47.59
C ALA A 63 -22.08 21.86 -48.27
N LYS A 64 -22.21 22.96 -47.51
CA LYS A 64 -22.03 24.33 -48.02
C LYS A 64 -21.73 25.27 -46.86
N LEU A 65 -20.89 26.28 -47.07
CA LEU A 65 -20.68 27.40 -46.15
C LEU A 65 -20.82 28.70 -46.96
N LYS A 66 -21.76 29.56 -46.58
CA LYS A 66 -21.97 30.87 -47.22
C LYS A 66 -22.52 31.85 -46.20
N ASP A 67 -21.97 33.07 -46.14
CA ASP A 67 -22.50 34.24 -45.43
C ASP A 67 -23.11 33.93 -44.05
N ASN A 68 -22.30 33.35 -43.15
CA ASN A 68 -22.65 32.97 -41.77
C ASN A 68 -23.60 31.77 -41.59
N LYS A 69 -23.87 31.00 -42.66
CA LYS A 69 -24.64 29.76 -42.62
C LYS A 69 -23.81 28.55 -43.03
N ALA A 70 -23.84 27.49 -42.23
CA ALA A 70 -23.25 26.20 -42.55
C ALA A 70 -24.35 25.16 -42.79
N LYS A 71 -24.39 24.63 -44.02
CA LYS A 71 -25.21 23.49 -44.37
C LYS A 71 -24.43 22.22 -44.07
N ILE A 72 -24.86 21.48 -43.06
CA ILE A 72 -24.20 20.30 -42.54
C ILE A 72 -24.99 19.06 -42.97
N ARG A 73 -24.30 18.08 -43.56
CA ARG A 73 -24.85 16.78 -43.95
C ARG A 73 -24.42 15.71 -42.96
N MET A 74 -25.37 15.23 -42.18
CA MET A 74 -25.25 14.06 -41.33
C MET A 74 -25.39 12.80 -42.17
N GLU A 75 -24.68 11.74 -41.79
CA GLU A 75 -24.86 10.42 -42.42
C GLU A 75 -26.33 10.00 -42.30
N TRP A 76 -26.98 9.73 -43.43
CA TRP A 76 -28.37 9.28 -43.45
C TRP A 76 -28.48 7.87 -42.89
N ILE A 77 -29.32 7.71 -41.87
CA ILE A 77 -29.60 6.44 -41.21
C ILE A 77 -31.04 6.02 -41.57
N PRO A 78 -31.21 4.89 -42.29
CA PRO A 78 -32.54 4.37 -42.61
C PRO A 78 -33.36 4.13 -41.34
N GLY A 79 -34.59 4.67 -41.30
CA GLY A 79 -35.53 4.52 -40.17
C GLY A 79 -35.29 5.48 -39.00
N ALA A 80 -34.28 6.36 -39.06
CA ALA A 80 -34.12 7.40 -38.06
C ALA A 80 -35.29 8.39 -38.12
N CYS A 81 -35.91 8.66 -36.97
CA CYS A 81 -36.98 9.65 -36.88
C CYS A 81 -36.43 11.06 -36.62
N CYS A 82 -35.24 11.19 -36.00
CA CYS A 82 -34.60 12.48 -35.79
C CYS A 82 -33.09 12.40 -35.49
N TYR A 83 -32.42 13.54 -35.67
CA TYR A 83 -31.01 13.79 -35.41
C TYR A 83 -30.90 14.98 -34.47
N ASN A 84 -30.09 14.86 -33.42
CA ASN A 84 -29.70 15.98 -32.55
C ASN A 84 -28.30 16.42 -32.92
N LEU A 85 -28.17 17.65 -33.44
CA LEU A 85 -26.91 18.30 -33.74
C LEU A 85 -26.42 19.06 -32.51
N TYR A 86 -25.12 19.01 -32.27
CA TYR A 86 -24.43 19.69 -31.18
C TYR A 86 -23.28 20.51 -31.73
N VAL A 87 -23.04 21.67 -31.14
CA VAL A 87 -21.98 22.61 -31.51
C VAL A 87 -21.09 22.92 -30.31
N SER A 88 -19.80 23.14 -30.55
CA SER A 88 -18.83 23.60 -29.57
C SER A 88 -17.89 24.63 -30.21
N GLN A 89 -17.40 25.59 -29.43
CA GLN A 89 -16.38 26.57 -29.85
C GLN A 89 -14.96 26.19 -29.38
N ASP A 90 -14.86 25.29 -28.40
CA ASP A 90 -13.58 24.84 -27.83
C ASP A 90 -13.24 23.38 -28.16
N GLY A 91 -14.18 22.63 -28.73
CA GLY A 91 -14.04 21.22 -29.06
C GLY A 91 -14.22 20.27 -27.87
N LEU A 92 -14.48 20.81 -26.67
CA LEU A 92 -14.62 20.07 -25.42
C LEU A 92 -16.06 20.11 -24.92
N HIS A 93 -16.65 21.31 -24.85
CA HIS A 93 -17.99 21.52 -24.31
C HIS A 93 -18.99 21.66 -25.45
N TYR A 94 -19.75 20.60 -25.71
CA TYR A 94 -20.77 20.56 -26.76
C TYR A 94 -22.14 20.95 -26.21
N ARG A 95 -22.75 21.97 -26.81
CA ARG A 95 -24.12 22.41 -26.53
C ARG A 95 -25.04 21.88 -27.61
N PHE A 96 -26.25 21.52 -27.22
CA PHE A 96 -27.29 21.11 -28.16
C PHE A 96 -27.67 22.29 -29.05
N GLN A 97 -27.67 22.08 -30.37
CA GLN A 97 -27.97 23.10 -31.38
C GLN A 97 -29.39 22.94 -31.92
N GLU A 98 -29.70 21.77 -32.50
CA GLU A 98 -30.98 21.56 -33.18
C GLU A 98 -31.37 20.07 -33.21
N LYS A 99 -32.67 19.80 -33.14
CA LYS A 99 -33.26 18.47 -33.40
C LYS A 99 -34.01 18.53 -34.73
N THR A 100 -33.58 17.76 -35.72
CA THR A 100 -34.17 17.75 -37.07
C THR A 100 -34.54 16.34 -37.52
N ARG A 101 -35.59 16.21 -38.34
CA ARG A 101 -35.95 14.93 -38.99
C ARG A 101 -35.11 14.67 -40.25
N ASN A 102 -34.49 15.72 -40.79
CA ASN A 102 -33.68 15.63 -42.00
C ASN A 102 -32.21 15.41 -41.64
N HIS A 103 -31.53 14.54 -42.39
CA HIS A 103 -30.08 14.35 -42.29
C HIS A 103 -29.26 15.54 -42.86
N LEU A 104 -29.94 16.61 -43.25
CA LEU A 104 -29.38 17.86 -43.73
C LEU A 104 -29.88 18.97 -42.81
N CYS A 105 -28.96 19.68 -42.16
CA CYS A 105 -29.24 20.72 -41.18
C CYS A 105 -28.55 22.01 -41.61
N GLU A 106 -29.22 23.15 -41.48
CA GLU A 106 -28.62 24.45 -41.77
C GLU A 106 -28.43 25.21 -40.46
N VAL A 107 -27.18 25.41 -40.08
CA VAL A 107 -26.82 26.14 -38.85
C VAL A 107 -26.54 27.59 -39.22
N GLU A 108 -27.35 28.49 -38.66
CA GLU A 108 -27.25 29.93 -38.86
C GLU A 108 -26.47 30.61 -37.73
N ASN A 109 -26.16 31.90 -37.88
CA ASN A 109 -25.50 32.75 -36.88
C ASN A 109 -24.07 32.34 -36.51
N LEU A 110 -23.34 31.72 -37.44
CA LEU A 110 -21.91 31.48 -37.23
C LEU A 110 -21.15 32.81 -37.33
N LYS A 111 -20.58 33.25 -36.21
CA LYS A 111 -19.72 34.46 -36.17
C LYS A 111 -18.55 34.30 -37.14
N GLN A 112 -18.21 35.39 -37.84
CA GLN A 112 -17.00 35.45 -38.67
C GLN A 112 -15.74 35.28 -37.79
N ASP A 113 -14.68 34.75 -38.38
CA ASP A 113 -13.39 34.50 -37.71
C ASP A 113 -13.46 33.62 -36.44
N GLN A 114 -14.34 32.61 -36.44
CA GLN A 114 -14.43 31.61 -35.38
C GLN A 114 -14.36 30.17 -35.89
N MET A 115 -13.97 29.28 -34.99
CA MET A 115 -13.97 27.83 -35.20
C MET A 115 -15.15 27.21 -34.48
N TYR A 116 -15.87 26.35 -35.20
CA TYR A 116 -16.98 25.58 -34.67
C TYR A 116 -16.74 24.08 -34.87
N PHE A 117 -17.09 23.30 -33.85
CA PHE A 117 -17.00 21.85 -33.87
C PHE A 117 -18.40 21.27 -33.76
N PHE A 118 -18.78 20.44 -34.71
CA PHE A 118 -20.09 19.81 -34.77
C PHE A 118 -20.02 18.31 -34.56
N LYS A 119 -20.98 17.77 -33.82
CA LYS A 119 -21.25 16.33 -33.71
C LYS A 119 -22.75 16.12 -33.72
N PHE A 120 -23.22 14.93 -34.08
CA PHE A 120 -24.64 14.59 -33.95
C PHE A 120 -24.85 13.26 -33.24
N LYS A 121 -26.07 13.09 -32.71
CA LYS A 121 -26.63 11.81 -32.28
C LYS A 121 -27.89 11.54 -33.08
N VAL A 122 -28.17 10.27 -33.38
CA VAL A 122 -29.39 9.87 -34.10
C VAL A 122 -30.32 9.08 -33.18
N SER A 123 -31.63 9.27 -33.35
CA SER A 123 -32.66 8.53 -32.64
C SER A 123 -33.61 7.84 -33.63
N MET A 124 -34.04 6.63 -33.27
CA MET A 124 -35.00 5.83 -34.03
C MET A 124 -36.42 6.03 -33.54
N ASP A 125 -36.61 6.36 -32.26
CA ASP A 125 -37.91 6.45 -31.57
C ASP A 125 -38.26 7.86 -31.07
N GLY A 126 -37.30 8.80 -31.13
CA GLY A 126 -37.46 10.17 -30.72
C GLY A 126 -37.07 10.45 -29.26
N SER A 127 -36.81 9.40 -28.47
CA SER A 127 -36.59 9.47 -27.03
C SER A 127 -35.17 9.04 -26.62
N ARG A 128 -34.59 8.03 -27.27
CA ARG A 128 -33.24 7.51 -26.98
C ARG A 128 -32.29 7.75 -28.16
N TYR A 129 -31.05 8.15 -27.86
CA TYR A 129 -30.08 8.61 -28.85
C TYR A 129 -28.82 7.74 -28.91
N SER A 130 -28.20 7.66 -30.09
CA SER A 130 -26.93 6.97 -30.31
C SER A 130 -25.74 7.66 -29.62
N ASP A 131 -24.58 7.00 -29.68
CA ASP A 131 -23.28 7.65 -29.45
C ASP A 131 -23.04 8.78 -30.48
N PHE A 132 -22.09 9.65 -30.16
CA PHE A 132 -21.73 10.79 -31.01
C PHE A 132 -21.03 10.37 -32.31
N SER A 133 -21.28 11.14 -33.37
CA SER A 133 -20.55 11.08 -34.65
C SER A 133 -19.09 11.53 -34.53
N GLN A 134 -18.35 11.44 -35.64
CA GLN A 134 -17.10 12.17 -35.81
C GLN A 134 -17.32 13.68 -35.62
N VAL A 135 -16.25 14.39 -35.23
CA VAL A 135 -16.24 15.85 -35.16
C VAL A 135 -16.11 16.41 -36.57
N LEU A 136 -17.05 17.25 -36.98
CA LEU A 136 -16.85 18.14 -38.12
C LEU A 136 -16.35 19.48 -37.62
N THR A 137 -15.17 19.88 -38.08
CA THR A 137 -14.61 21.20 -37.81
C THR A 137 -14.98 22.15 -38.95
N VAL A 138 -15.63 23.28 -38.62
CA VAL A 138 -16.01 24.34 -39.56
C VAL A 138 -15.31 25.63 -39.14
N SER A 139 -14.50 26.19 -40.04
CA SER A 139 -13.79 27.47 -39.85
C SER A 139 -14.51 28.57 -40.61
N THR A 140 -14.86 29.67 -39.94
CA THR A 140 -15.21 30.94 -40.58
C THR A 140 -14.00 31.90 -40.67
N VAL A 141 -12.81 31.45 -40.27
CA VAL A 141 -11.56 32.22 -40.29
C VAL A 141 -10.83 32.08 -41.63
N GLN A 142 -10.30 33.19 -42.17
CA GLN A 142 -9.56 33.21 -43.44
C GLN A 142 -8.26 32.38 -43.42
N ASN A 143 -7.59 32.27 -42.28
CA ASN A 143 -6.37 31.48 -42.12
C ASN A 143 -6.47 30.57 -40.88
N GLN A 144 -6.78 29.30 -41.13
CA GLN A 144 -7.02 28.29 -40.10
C GLN A 144 -5.75 27.99 -39.28
N GLU A 145 -4.56 28.05 -39.90
CA GLU A 145 -3.29 27.80 -39.21
C GLU A 145 -2.93 28.93 -38.24
N LEU A 146 -3.13 30.19 -38.65
CA LEU A 146 -2.84 31.36 -37.82
C LEU A 146 -3.76 31.44 -36.58
N PHE A 147 -5.02 31.03 -36.71
CA PHE A 147 -5.98 30.99 -35.59
C PHE A 147 -5.58 29.95 -34.53
N PHE A 148 -5.18 28.74 -34.96
CA PHE A 148 -4.69 27.72 -34.04
C PHE A 148 -3.36 28.12 -33.39
N MET A 149 -2.45 28.76 -34.14
CA MET A 149 -1.21 29.31 -33.60
C MET A 149 -1.46 30.39 -32.54
N LYS A 150 -2.39 31.33 -32.76
CA LYS A 150 -2.76 32.33 -31.74
C LYS A 150 -3.37 31.70 -30.48
N LYS A 151 -4.22 30.67 -30.63
CA LYS A 151 -4.83 29.97 -29.48
C LYS A 151 -3.84 29.09 -28.72
N LEU A 152 -2.84 28.53 -29.41
CA LEU A 152 -1.74 27.77 -28.83
C LEU A 152 -0.69 28.69 -28.18
N ALA A 153 -0.38 29.84 -28.76
CA ALA A 153 0.50 30.84 -28.16
C ALA A 153 -0.07 31.35 -26.82
N LEU A 154 -1.38 31.60 -26.75
CA LEU A 154 -2.09 31.96 -25.51
C LEU A 154 -2.08 30.84 -24.44
N LYS A 155 -1.75 29.59 -24.79
CA LYS A 155 -1.63 28.46 -23.85
C LYS A 155 -0.18 27.94 -23.68
N GLY A 156 0.75 28.37 -24.53
CA GLY A 156 2.06 27.76 -24.73
C GLY A 156 3.26 28.56 -24.21
N GLU A 157 3.06 29.80 -23.75
CA GLU A 157 4.13 30.63 -23.19
C GLU A 157 4.74 30.10 -21.87
N ARG A 158 4.30 28.97 -21.32
CA ARG A 158 4.81 28.45 -20.03
C ARG A 158 5.57 27.13 -20.06
N ILE A 159 5.77 26.46 -21.19
CA ILE A 159 6.19 25.05 -21.13
C ILE A 159 7.54 24.70 -21.77
N PHE A 160 8.13 25.46 -22.70
CA PHE A 160 9.44 25.06 -23.25
C PHE A 160 10.35 26.23 -23.64
N SER A 161 11.14 26.71 -22.68
CA SER A 161 12.53 27.09 -22.94
C SER A 161 13.43 26.07 -22.25
N ASP A 162 14.45 25.64 -22.97
CA ASP A 162 15.62 24.90 -22.49
C ASP A 162 15.53 23.37 -22.38
N ALA A 163 15.77 22.72 -23.51
CA ALA A 163 16.68 21.57 -23.54
C ALA A 163 17.27 21.41 -24.95
N SER A 164 18.42 22.06 -25.16
CA SER A 164 19.30 21.81 -26.30
C SER A 164 20.41 20.84 -25.89
N GLY A 165 20.76 19.90 -26.78
CA GLY A 165 22.11 19.32 -26.76
C GLY A 165 22.28 17.84 -27.12
N LYS A 166 22.71 17.65 -28.37
CA LYS A 166 23.84 16.81 -28.83
C LYS A 166 23.68 15.30 -29.13
N HIS A 167 23.71 15.09 -30.46
CA HIS A 167 24.62 14.26 -31.25
C HIS A 167 24.35 12.78 -31.56
N SER A 168 24.21 12.59 -32.87
CA SER A 168 24.20 11.40 -33.72
C SER A 168 25.46 10.51 -33.68
N LYS A 169 25.30 9.24 -34.07
CA LYS A 169 26.22 8.55 -34.98
C LYS A 169 25.46 7.63 -35.97
N LYS A 170 25.88 7.72 -37.24
CA LYS A 170 25.39 7.04 -38.47
C LYS A 170 26.06 5.68 -38.68
N SER A 171 25.36 4.75 -39.36
CA SER A 171 25.78 3.91 -40.51
C SER A 171 24.72 2.81 -40.72
N ARG A 172 24.26 2.33 -41.90
CA ARG A 172 24.67 2.41 -43.32
C ARG A 172 23.47 1.96 -44.20
N LYS A 173 23.49 2.32 -45.50
CA LYS A 173 22.48 2.08 -46.54
C LYS A 173 22.34 0.60 -46.98
N ALA A 174 21.11 0.17 -47.32
CA ALA A 174 20.74 -0.46 -48.61
C ALA A 174 19.23 -0.76 -48.67
N GLY A 175 18.62 -0.60 -49.86
CA GLY A 175 17.39 -1.31 -50.25
C GLY A 175 16.10 -0.49 -50.25
N THR A 176 15.66 -0.07 -51.44
CA THR A 176 14.31 0.43 -51.72
C THR A 176 13.30 -0.70 -51.48
N LEU A 177 12.59 -0.62 -50.35
CA LEU A 177 11.35 -1.34 -50.07
C LEU A 177 10.35 -0.29 -49.63
N GLU A 178 9.14 -0.29 -50.20
CA GLU A 178 8.03 0.55 -49.74
C GLU A 178 7.82 0.31 -48.23
N GLY A 179 8.31 1.27 -47.44
CA GLY A 179 8.59 1.07 -46.02
C GLY A 179 7.33 0.89 -45.17
N SER A 180 7.35 -0.15 -44.34
CA SER A 180 6.51 -0.31 -43.15
C SER A 180 6.40 1.02 -42.41
N ARG A 181 5.18 1.59 -42.35
CA ARG A 181 4.92 2.71 -41.45
C ARG A 181 4.74 2.15 -40.05
N ASP A 182 5.67 2.47 -39.16
CA ASP A 182 5.64 1.95 -37.79
C ASP A 182 4.76 2.84 -36.91
N PHE A 183 3.96 2.18 -36.08
CA PHE A 183 3.13 2.80 -35.04
C PHE A 183 3.24 1.90 -33.81
N GLN A 184 3.98 2.38 -32.82
CA GLN A 184 4.48 1.58 -31.71
C GLN A 184 4.22 2.30 -30.38
N GLY A 185 4.24 1.56 -29.29
CA GLY A 185 4.23 2.15 -27.97
C GLY A 185 4.83 1.22 -26.92
N SER A 186 5.21 1.81 -25.80
CA SER A 186 5.89 1.15 -24.70
C SER A 186 5.44 1.73 -23.36
N PHE A 187 5.75 1.03 -22.27
CA PHE A 187 5.48 1.47 -20.91
C PHE A 187 6.80 1.76 -20.20
N PRO A 188 7.35 2.98 -20.30
CA PRO A 188 8.59 3.33 -19.59
C PRO A 188 8.37 3.38 -18.07
N GLN A 189 7.14 3.62 -17.62
CA GLN A 189 6.72 3.67 -16.21
C GLN A 189 5.30 3.12 -16.07
N GLU A 190 4.96 2.61 -14.89
CA GLU A 190 3.61 2.12 -14.59
C GLU A 190 2.60 3.28 -14.69
N GLY A 191 1.45 3.05 -15.35
CA GLY A 191 0.43 4.07 -15.59
C GLY A 191 0.69 5.04 -16.77
N ILE A 192 1.85 4.97 -17.42
CA ILE A 192 2.21 5.84 -18.56
C ILE A 192 2.56 5.00 -19.80
N ALA A 193 1.85 5.22 -20.91
CA ALA A 193 2.26 4.68 -22.22
C ALA A 193 2.85 5.79 -23.10
N GLU A 194 4.07 5.56 -23.60
CA GLU A 194 4.66 6.37 -24.65
C GLU A 194 4.35 5.78 -26.01
N ILE A 195 3.74 6.59 -26.88
CA ILE A 195 3.25 6.21 -28.20
C ILE A 195 4.01 7.01 -29.24
N SER A 196 4.52 6.35 -30.29
CA SER A 196 5.24 6.99 -31.39
C SER A 196 4.88 6.40 -32.75
N TRP A 197 4.99 7.19 -33.82
CA TRP A 197 4.72 6.75 -35.19
C TRP A 197 5.68 7.35 -36.22
N THR A 198 5.82 6.71 -37.38
CA THR A 198 6.59 7.26 -38.49
C THR A 198 5.86 8.46 -39.11
N PRO A 199 6.54 9.61 -39.32
CA PRO A 199 5.96 10.76 -40.01
C PRO A 199 5.46 10.42 -41.43
N VAL A 200 4.28 10.92 -41.80
CA VAL A 200 3.71 10.80 -43.15
C VAL A 200 4.06 12.06 -43.96
N SER A 201 4.74 11.86 -45.09
CA SER A 201 5.11 12.95 -46.00
C SER A 201 3.89 13.76 -46.47
N GLY A 202 3.94 15.08 -46.24
CA GLY A 202 2.88 16.05 -46.56
C GLY A 202 1.70 16.07 -45.59
N ALA A 203 1.78 15.41 -44.42
CA ALA A 203 0.77 15.53 -43.39
C ALA A 203 0.92 16.85 -42.60
N LEU A 204 -0.19 17.58 -42.43
CA LEU A 204 -0.24 18.83 -41.69
C LEU A 204 -0.36 18.62 -40.17
N HIS A 205 -1.12 17.60 -39.75
CA HIS A 205 -1.27 17.18 -38.36
C HIS A 205 -1.89 15.78 -38.26
N TYR A 206 -1.73 15.17 -37.08
CA TYR A 206 -2.25 13.86 -36.70
C TYR A 206 -3.30 13.97 -35.61
N ASN A 207 -4.30 13.10 -35.63
CA ASN A 207 -5.29 12.93 -34.57
C ASN A 207 -5.13 11.52 -33.98
N LEU A 208 -4.82 11.45 -32.69
CA LEU A 208 -4.69 10.21 -31.94
C LEU A 208 -5.95 9.95 -31.12
N TYR A 209 -6.43 8.71 -31.15
CA TYR A 209 -7.60 8.25 -30.43
C TYR A 209 -7.29 6.98 -29.63
N ARG A 210 -8.01 6.75 -28.54
CA ARG A 210 -7.87 5.58 -27.64
C ARG A 210 -9.20 4.92 -27.35
N SER A 211 -9.22 3.60 -27.21
CA SER A 211 -10.36 2.80 -26.77
C SER A 211 -9.90 1.83 -25.66
N GLU A 212 -10.72 1.64 -24.62
CA GLU A 212 -10.54 0.64 -23.56
C GLU A 212 -11.35 -0.62 -23.93
N GLU A 213 -10.75 -1.81 -23.91
CA GLU A 213 -11.43 -3.11 -24.04
C GLU A 213 -12.51 -3.21 -25.14
N GLY A 214 -12.19 -2.71 -26.34
CA GLY A 214 -13.12 -2.77 -27.48
C GLY A 214 -14.31 -1.80 -27.40
N GLY A 215 -14.26 -0.84 -26.47
CA GLY A 215 -15.18 0.30 -26.36
C GLY A 215 -15.01 1.33 -27.48
N SER A 216 -15.78 2.42 -27.42
CA SER A 216 -15.69 3.51 -28.41
C SER A 216 -14.36 4.28 -28.30
N TYR A 217 -13.85 4.75 -29.44
CA TYR A 217 -12.63 5.53 -29.47
C TYR A 217 -12.89 6.96 -28.98
N ARG A 218 -12.21 7.37 -27.91
CA ARG A 218 -12.12 8.76 -27.43
C ARG A 218 -10.95 9.46 -28.11
N PHE A 219 -11.12 10.72 -28.47
CA PHE A 219 -10.04 11.56 -28.98
C PHE A 219 -9.09 11.93 -27.85
N LEU A 220 -7.78 11.79 -28.07
CA LEU A 220 -6.75 12.18 -27.11
C LEU A 220 -6.16 13.54 -27.46
N ILE A 221 -5.58 13.65 -28.66
CA ILE A 221 -4.83 14.85 -29.07
C ILE A 221 -4.79 15.02 -30.59
N GLN A 222 -4.68 16.26 -31.03
CA GLN A 222 -4.25 16.64 -32.38
C GLN A 222 -2.85 17.26 -32.26
N THR A 223 -1.88 16.72 -32.99
CA THR A 223 -0.47 17.16 -32.88
C THR A 223 0.24 17.14 -34.23
N ARG A 224 1.26 17.98 -34.38
CA ARG A 224 2.23 17.91 -35.48
C ARG A 224 3.41 17.00 -35.18
N GLU A 225 3.61 16.70 -33.89
CA GLU A 225 4.63 15.77 -33.41
C GLU A 225 4.32 14.34 -33.81
N THR A 226 5.33 13.48 -33.71
CA THR A 226 5.23 12.05 -34.03
C THR A 226 5.22 11.14 -32.81
N GLY A 227 4.82 11.68 -31.66
CA GLY A 227 4.63 10.92 -30.43
C GLY A 227 3.74 11.62 -29.40
N TYR A 228 3.31 10.85 -28.40
CA TYR A 228 2.45 11.28 -27.30
C TYR A 228 2.62 10.38 -26.07
N ALA A 229 2.59 10.97 -24.87
CA ALA A 229 2.58 10.23 -23.61
C ALA A 229 1.17 10.21 -23.00
N ASP A 230 0.55 9.04 -22.96
CA ASP A 230 -0.76 8.82 -22.33
C ASP A 230 -0.57 8.46 -20.85
N LYS A 231 -1.05 9.32 -19.95
CA LYS A 231 -0.82 9.24 -18.49
C LYS A 231 -2.05 8.77 -17.69
N GLU A 232 -3.16 8.50 -18.36
CA GLU A 232 -4.43 8.12 -17.72
C GLU A 232 -4.78 6.65 -18.02
N LEU A 233 -3.90 5.72 -17.63
CA LEU A 233 -4.05 4.29 -17.91
C LEU A 233 -4.27 3.49 -16.63
N LYS A 234 -5.33 2.70 -16.63
CA LYS A 234 -5.61 1.66 -15.64
C LYS A 234 -4.74 0.43 -15.90
N SER A 235 -4.18 -0.11 -14.82
CA SER A 235 -3.34 -1.31 -14.83
C SER A 235 -4.10 -2.54 -15.35
N GLY A 236 -3.40 -3.47 -16.01
CA GLY A 236 -3.97 -4.70 -16.59
C GLY A 236 -5.00 -4.52 -17.72
N THR A 237 -5.34 -3.28 -18.08
CA THR A 237 -6.39 -2.98 -19.06
C THR A 237 -5.81 -2.96 -20.48
N ALA A 238 -6.52 -3.55 -21.45
CA ALA A 238 -6.15 -3.51 -22.86
C ALA A 238 -6.64 -2.23 -23.54
N TYR A 239 -5.71 -1.46 -24.10
CA TYR A 239 -5.97 -0.24 -24.86
C TYR A 239 -5.70 -0.45 -26.35
N SER A 240 -6.56 0.15 -27.17
CA SER A 240 -6.37 0.21 -28.62
C SER A 240 -6.28 1.67 -29.06
N TYR A 241 -5.21 2.00 -29.78
CA TYR A 241 -4.93 3.32 -30.31
C TYR A 241 -5.11 3.37 -31.82
N LEU A 242 -5.70 4.48 -32.27
CA LEU A 242 -6.01 4.76 -33.66
C LEU A 242 -5.43 6.13 -34.02
N LEU A 243 -4.66 6.17 -35.11
CA LEU A 243 -4.05 7.39 -35.61
C LEU A 243 -4.68 7.76 -36.96
N LYS A 244 -5.00 9.05 -37.16
CA LYS A 244 -5.41 9.60 -38.45
C LYS A 244 -4.55 10.81 -38.80
N TYR A 245 -4.33 11.08 -40.07
CA TYR A 245 -3.58 12.25 -40.54
C TYR A 245 -4.34 12.97 -41.65
N THR A 246 -4.09 14.27 -41.84
CA THR A 246 -4.62 15.04 -42.96
C THR A 246 -3.51 15.75 -43.71
N LYS A 247 -3.65 15.86 -45.04
CA LYS A 247 -2.73 16.64 -45.90
C LYS A 247 -3.29 18.01 -46.30
N ASN A 248 -4.59 18.23 -46.11
CA ASN A 248 -5.30 19.39 -46.64
C ASN A 248 -6.22 20.06 -45.59
N GLY A 249 -6.21 19.58 -44.35
CA GLY A 249 -7.07 20.08 -43.26
C GLY A 249 -8.55 19.70 -43.37
N LYS A 250 -8.98 19.13 -44.50
CA LYS A 250 -10.39 18.85 -44.84
C LYS A 250 -10.74 17.36 -44.81
N THR A 251 -9.81 16.50 -45.24
CA THR A 251 -10.01 15.04 -45.27
C THR A 251 -8.94 14.34 -44.45
N TYR A 252 -9.37 13.42 -43.59
CA TYR A 252 -8.47 12.63 -42.73
C TYR A 252 -8.37 11.20 -43.26
N GLN A 253 -7.13 10.72 -43.40
CA GLN A 253 -6.79 9.35 -43.76
C GLN A 253 -6.41 8.58 -42.50
N GLU A 254 -6.86 7.33 -42.39
CA GLU A 254 -6.50 6.44 -41.28
C GLU A 254 -5.08 5.90 -41.49
N PHE A 255 -4.28 5.89 -40.42
CA PHE A 255 -2.97 5.28 -40.45
C PHE A 255 -3.14 3.75 -40.62
N PRO A 256 -2.31 3.06 -41.42
CA PRO A 256 -2.60 1.68 -41.85
C PRO A 256 -2.67 0.65 -40.72
N ARG A 257 -1.99 0.92 -39.59
CA ARG A 257 -1.93 0.02 -38.43
C ARG A 257 -2.61 0.66 -37.22
N ARG A 258 -3.19 -0.19 -36.38
CA ARG A 258 -3.65 0.16 -35.03
C ARG A 258 -2.66 -0.39 -34.02
N LEU A 259 -2.42 0.38 -32.97
CA LEU A 259 -1.55 -0.03 -31.89
C LEU A 259 -2.41 -0.58 -30.76
N LYS A 260 -2.19 -1.84 -30.37
CA LYS A 260 -2.81 -2.42 -29.17
C LYS A 260 -1.73 -2.57 -28.10
N LEU A 261 -2.01 -2.04 -26.92
CA LEU A 261 -1.15 -2.14 -25.75
C LEU A 261 -2.00 -2.65 -24.58
N THR A 262 -1.54 -3.69 -23.91
CA THR A 262 -2.10 -4.06 -22.60
C THR A 262 -1.23 -3.39 -21.56
N ALA A 263 -1.82 -2.51 -20.75
CA ALA A 263 -1.11 -1.98 -19.59
C ALA A 263 -0.61 -3.16 -18.74
N PRO A 264 0.66 -3.19 -18.31
CA PRO A 264 1.15 -4.23 -17.43
C PRO A 264 0.15 -4.43 -16.29
N GLY A 265 -0.16 -5.67 -15.94
CA GLY A 265 -1.02 -5.95 -14.80
C GLY A 265 -0.39 -5.44 -13.52
N GLU A 266 -1.20 -5.00 -12.56
CA GLU A 266 -0.74 -4.72 -11.21
C GLU A 266 -0.02 -5.99 -10.71
N LYS A 267 1.28 -5.89 -10.46
CA LYS A 267 1.99 -6.99 -9.75
C LYS A 267 1.41 -7.23 -8.35
N PHE A 268 0.59 -6.30 -7.88
CA PHE A 268 0.02 -6.19 -6.55
C PHE A 268 -1.51 -6.12 -6.63
N THR A 269 -2.17 -7.26 -6.88
CA THR A 269 -3.63 -7.33 -7.06
C THR A 269 -4.43 -7.34 -5.75
N LYS A 270 -3.76 -7.35 -4.59
CA LYS A 270 -4.39 -7.46 -3.26
C LYS A 270 -4.40 -6.11 -2.54
N LYS A 271 -5.47 -5.81 -1.81
CA LYS A 271 -5.72 -4.52 -1.12
C LYS A 271 -4.57 -4.06 -0.21
N ASN A 272 -3.81 -4.99 0.37
CA ASN A 272 -2.62 -4.73 1.17
C ASN A 272 -1.35 -5.29 0.48
N SER A 273 -1.11 -4.88 -0.77
CA SER A 273 0.09 -5.22 -1.53
C SER A 273 0.61 -3.98 -2.25
N GLY A 274 1.92 -3.93 -2.45
CA GLY A 274 2.63 -2.78 -3.00
C GLY A 274 4.13 -3.04 -2.96
N ARG A 275 4.93 -2.16 -3.54
CA ARG A 275 6.36 -2.38 -3.73
C ARG A 275 7.16 -1.91 -2.51
N LEU A 276 8.16 -2.70 -2.09
CA LEU A 276 9.22 -2.25 -1.17
C LEU A 276 10.35 -1.53 -1.90
N PHE A 277 11.06 -0.65 -1.20
CA PHE A 277 12.25 -0.02 -1.77
C PHE A 277 13.36 -1.05 -2.00
N GLU A 278 13.70 -1.31 -3.27
CA GLU A 278 14.59 -2.40 -3.67
C GLU A 278 16.07 -2.00 -3.84
N LYS A 279 16.41 -0.70 -3.77
CA LYS A 279 17.79 -0.22 -4.02
C LYS A 279 18.65 -0.10 -2.76
N GLY A 280 18.18 -0.53 -1.60
CA GLY A 280 18.88 -0.35 -0.33
C GLY A 280 17.91 -0.41 0.83
N ALA A 281 18.32 0.20 1.94
CA ALA A 281 17.39 0.61 2.98
C ALA A 281 16.50 1.75 2.46
N GLU A 282 15.22 1.75 2.83
CA GLU A 282 14.24 2.76 2.43
C GLU A 282 14.62 4.17 2.89
N SER A 283 15.27 4.31 4.03
CA SER A 283 15.85 5.57 4.51
C SER A 283 16.89 6.20 3.57
N GLN A 284 17.34 5.45 2.55
CA GLN A 284 18.23 5.94 1.49
C GLN A 284 17.50 6.27 0.18
N ALA A 285 16.17 6.08 0.12
CA ALA A 285 15.38 6.27 -1.09
C ALA A 285 15.41 7.71 -1.59
N PHE A 286 15.38 8.65 -0.65
CA PHE A 286 15.46 10.07 -0.92
C PHE A 286 16.79 10.54 -0.33
N ASN A 287 17.80 10.67 -1.20
CA ASN A 287 19.16 11.05 -0.83
C ASN A 287 19.22 12.53 -0.39
N ARG A 288 18.63 12.83 0.78
CA ARG A 288 18.68 14.16 1.39
C ARG A 288 20.14 14.50 1.67
N VAL A 289 20.51 15.74 1.38
CA VAL A 289 21.84 16.24 1.76
C VAL A 289 22.00 16.18 3.27
N SER A 290 23.23 16.04 3.77
CA SER A 290 23.47 16.07 5.20
C SER A 290 23.07 17.42 5.81
N VAL A 291 22.67 17.41 7.08
CA VAL A 291 22.34 18.62 7.88
C VAL A 291 23.37 19.73 7.65
N MET A 292 24.66 19.41 7.80
CA MET A 292 25.76 20.36 7.63
C MET A 292 25.81 20.95 6.21
N ASN A 293 25.65 20.13 5.18
CA ASN A 293 25.67 20.60 3.79
C ASN A 293 24.44 21.44 3.45
N PHE A 294 23.27 21.08 4.00
CA PHE A 294 22.06 21.87 3.83
C PHE A 294 22.20 23.25 4.48
N ALA A 295 22.64 23.30 5.75
CA ALA A 295 22.91 24.54 6.46
C ALA A 295 23.97 25.38 5.74
N LYS A 296 25.07 24.78 5.28
CA LYS A 296 26.10 25.46 4.47
C LYS A 296 25.51 26.08 3.20
N GLY A 297 24.61 25.39 2.52
CA GLY A 297 23.91 25.88 1.33
C GLY A 297 22.93 27.03 1.60
N LEU A 298 22.67 27.33 2.87
CA LEU A 298 21.84 28.43 3.34
C LEU A 298 22.65 29.62 3.89
N MET A 299 23.97 29.46 4.10
CA MET A 299 24.85 30.53 4.59
C MET A 299 24.92 31.80 3.72
N PRO A 300 24.77 31.74 2.38
CA PRO A 300 24.77 32.94 1.55
C PRO A 300 23.52 33.83 1.67
N TYR A 301 22.52 33.43 2.45
CA TYR A 301 21.27 34.17 2.63
C TYR A 301 21.29 34.92 3.97
N ASP A 302 20.65 36.09 3.98
CA ASP A 302 20.54 36.94 5.16
C ASP A 302 19.29 36.56 5.97
N VAL A 303 18.18 36.31 5.25
CA VAL A 303 16.89 35.94 5.82
C VAL A 303 16.49 34.55 5.34
N ILE A 304 16.19 33.67 6.30
CA ILE A 304 15.82 32.28 6.04
C ILE A 304 14.43 32.07 6.61
N SER A 305 13.47 31.85 5.72
CA SER A 305 12.10 31.58 6.08
C SER A 305 11.78 30.09 5.98
N PHE A 306 10.97 29.59 6.90
CA PHE A 306 10.60 28.18 6.99
C PHE A 306 9.08 28.04 7.00
N ASP A 307 8.59 27.06 6.25
CA ASP A 307 7.30 26.46 6.56
C ASP A 307 7.33 25.74 7.93
N VAL A 308 6.17 25.55 8.55
CA VAL A 308 6.07 24.99 9.91
C VAL A 308 5.74 23.50 9.93
N PHE A 309 4.58 23.09 9.41
CA PHE A 309 4.10 21.71 9.55
C PHE A 309 4.61 20.83 8.42
N ASP A 310 5.05 19.62 8.73
CA ASP A 310 5.76 18.71 7.81
C ASP A 310 7.13 19.23 7.33
N THR A 311 7.54 20.43 7.76
CA THR A 311 8.88 21.01 7.60
C THR A 311 9.65 21.07 8.92
N LEU A 312 9.19 21.87 9.90
CA LEU A 312 9.82 22.01 11.23
C LEU A 312 9.19 21.08 12.26
N LEU A 313 7.86 20.90 12.21
CA LEU A 313 7.11 20.09 13.15
C LEU A 313 6.42 18.95 12.43
N PHE A 314 6.54 17.75 12.99
CA PHE A 314 5.76 16.59 12.58
C PHE A 314 4.61 16.33 13.53
N ARG A 315 3.59 15.67 13.00
CA ARG A 315 2.55 14.98 13.78
C ARG A 315 2.80 13.48 13.71
N PRO A 316 2.38 12.69 14.71
CA PRO A 316 2.54 11.24 14.69
C PRO A 316 1.45 10.58 13.82
N PHE A 317 0.97 11.25 12.77
CA PHE A 317 -0.08 10.79 11.88
C PHE A 317 0.30 11.01 10.42
N SER A 318 -0.14 10.11 9.55
CA SER A 318 0.08 10.24 8.10
C SER A 318 -0.82 11.28 7.41
N ASN A 319 -1.90 11.67 8.08
CA ASN A 319 -2.78 12.77 7.67
C ASN A 319 -3.04 13.67 8.89
N PRO A 320 -2.77 14.99 8.81
CA PRO A 320 -2.98 15.92 9.93
C PRO A 320 -4.40 15.90 10.50
N SER A 321 -5.41 15.74 9.65
CA SER A 321 -6.82 15.72 10.07
C SER A 321 -7.21 14.54 10.96
N ASP A 322 -6.37 13.51 11.04
CA ASP A 322 -6.62 12.37 11.92
C ASP A 322 -6.44 12.74 13.41
N LEU A 323 -5.77 13.84 13.75
CA LEU A 323 -5.75 14.40 15.10
C LEU A 323 -7.15 14.76 15.59
N PHE A 324 -8.07 15.18 14.70
CA PHE A 324 -9.44 15.53 15.08
C PHE A 324 -10.23 14.34 15.62
N MET A 325 -9.81 13.09 15.36
CA MET A 325 -10.42 11.93 16.01
C MET A 325 -10.17 11.91 17.51
N LEU A 326 -9.00 12.38 17.97
CA LEU A 326 -8.68 12.50 19.40
C LEU A 326 -9.43 13.67 20.04
N VAL A 327 -9.62 14.77 19.30
CA VAL A 327 -10.45 15.88 19.76
C VAL A 327 -11.90 15.40 19.96
N GLY A 328 -12.46 14.71 18.96
CA GLY A 328 -13.82 14.17 19.03
C GLY A 328 -14.03 13.16 20.15
N GLU A 329 -13.05 12.30 20.41
CA GLU A 329 -13.07 11.35 21.53
C GLU A 329 -13.12 12.08 22.87
N LYS A 330 -12.26 13.08 23.09
CA LYS A 330 -12.23 13.84 24.35
C LYS A 330 -13.46 14.74 24.56
N LEU A 331 -14.09 15.20 23.48
CA LEU A 331 -15.35 15.95 23.55
C LEU A 331 -16.59 15.05 23.64
N ASP A 332 -16.44 13.74 23.44
CA ASP A 332 -17.54 12.78 23.30
C ASP A 332 -18.54 13.15 22.20
N ILE A 333 -18.02 13.53 21.01
CA ILE A 333 -18.84 13.93 19.86
C ILE A 333 -18.68 12.94 18.71
N MET A 334 -19.80 12.32 18.36
CA MET A 334 -19.88 11.47 17.18
C MET A 334 -19.60 12.28 15.90
N ASN A 335 -18.83 11.69 14.99
CA ASN A 335 -18.53 12.29 13.67
C ASN A 335 -17.82 13.65 13.74
N PHE A 336 -17.18 13.99 14.86
CA PHE A 336 -16.53 15.28 15.09
C PHE A 336 -15.52 15.65 13.99
N THR A 337 -14.73 14.70 13.48
CA THR A 337 -13.74 14.97 12.43
C THR A 337 -14.37 15.62 11.20
N GLU A 338 -15.51 15.11 10.74
CA GLU A 338 -16.21 15.65 9.57
C GLU A 338 -16.82 17.02 9.90
N ILE A 339 -17.46 17.15 11.06
CA ILE A 339 -18.02 18.43 11.55
C ILE A 339 -16.94 19.50 11.58
N ARG A 340 -15.76 19.18 12.13
CA ARG A 340 -14.63 20.10 12.26
C ARG A 340 -14.03 20.50 10.90
N ILE A 341 -13.95 19.59 9.94
CA ILE A 341 -13.48 19.87 8.57
C ILE A 341 -14.50 20.74 7.83
N GLN A 342 -15.79 20.43 7.93
CA GLN A 342 -16.86 21.20 7.29
C GLN A 342 -16.99 22.60 7.89
N ALA A 343 -16.87 22.73 9.21
CA ALA A 343 -16.85 24.02 9.89
C ALA A 343 -15.70 24.91 9.38
N GLU A 344 -14.51 24.34 9.16
CA GLU A 344 -13.41 25.10 8.57
C GLU A 344 -13.72 25.57 7.16
N GLU A 345 -14.18 24.69 6.28
CA GLU A 345 -14.51 25.08 4.90
C GLU A 345 -15.63 26.13 4.84
N GLU A 346 -16.64 26.01 5.71
CA GLU A 346 -17.72 27.00 5.81
C GLU A 346 -17.20 28.34 6.35
N ALA A 347 -16.32 28.35 7.35
CA ALA A 347 -15.65 29.57 7.82
C ALA A 347 -14.84 30.22 6.67
N ARG A 348 -14.11 29.42 5.89
CA ARG A 348 -13.31 29.91 4.75
C ARG A 348 -14.22 30.52 3.66
N ARG A 349 -15.38 29.90 3.41
CA ARG A 349 -16.39 30.43 2.48
C ARG A 349 -17.00 31.74 2.98
N LYS A 350 -17.32 31.86 4.28
CA LYS A 350 -17.82 33.10 4.88
C LYS A 350 -16.79 34.22 4.78
N ASN A 351 -15.54 33.96 5.12
CA ASN A 351 -14.47 34.97 5.02
C ASN A 351 -14.18 35.39 3.57
N GLN A 352 -14.32 34.47 2.59
CA GLN A 352 -14.18 34.84 1.18
C GLN A 352 -15.22 35.87 0.74
N LEU A 353 -16.44 35.79 1.28
CA LEU A 353 -17.53 36.73 0.98
C LEU A 353 -17.38 38.05 1.77
N LEU A 354 -16.98 37.97 3.04
CA LEU A 354 -16.92 39.12 3.95
C LEU A 354 -15.62 39.94 3.83
N ARG A 355 -14.48 39.26 3.64
CA ARG A 355 -13.13 39.85 3.69
C ARG A 355 -12.35 39.69 2.38
N GLY A 356 -12.89 39.00 1.38
CA GLY A 356 -12.23 38.78 0.09
C GLY A 356 -11.09 37.75 0.10
N ASN A 357 -10.86 37.07 1.22
CA ASN A 357 -9.82 36.05 1.37
C ASN A 357 -10.36 34.81 2.12
N ARG A 358 -9.65 33.68 2.08
CA ARG A 358 -10.08 32.41 2.68
C ARG A 358 -9.39 32.08 4.00
N GLU A 359 -8.72 33.05 4.62
CA GLU A 359 -8.00 32.81 5.88
C GLU A 359 -9.00 32.86 7.04
N VAL A 360 -8.84 31.94 7.99
CA VAL A 360 -9.75 31.74 9.13
C VAL A 360 -8.95 31.50 10.40
N THR A 361 -9.49 31.91 11.54
CA THR A 361 -8.90 31.62 12.86
C THR A 361 -9.54 30.39 13.49
N LEU A 362 -8.83 29.74 14.42
CA LEU A 362 -9.37 28.62 15.19
C LEU A 362 -10.68 28.99 15.89
N LYS A 363 -10.78 30.22 16.40
CA LYS A 363 -11.98 30.76 17.04
C LYS A 363 -13.17 30.77 16.07
N GLU A 364 -13.01 31.33 14.87
CA GLU A 364 -14.08 31.39 13.85
C GLU A 364 -14.55 29.98 13.46
N ILE A 365 -13.64 29.00 13.43
CA ILE A 365 -14.00 27.61 13.16
C ILE A 365 -14.85 27.05 14.31
N TYR A 366 -14.40 27.22 15.55
CA TYR A 366 -15.11 26.67 16.70
C TYR A 366 -16.44 27.35 16.98
N GLU A 367 -16.64 28.61 16.55
CA GLU A 367 -17.96 29.24 16.54
C GLU A 367 -18.97 28.48 15.67
N LEU A 368 -18.52 27.86 14.56
CA LEU A 368 -19.37 27.01 13.71
C LEU A 368 -19.50 25.60 14.25
N VAL A 369 -18.42 25.03 14.81
CA VAL A 369 -18.49 23.73 15.49
C VAL A 369 -19.49 23.78 16.65
N ALA A 370 -19.49 24.85 17.44
CA ALA A 370 -20.43 25.06 18.53
C ALA A 370 -21.88 25.16 18.06
N GLN A 371 -22.14 25.74 16.88
CA GLN A 371 -23.49 25.80 16.31
C GLN A 371 -24.05 24.41 16.00
N GLU A 372 -23.20 23.50 15.52
CA GLU A 372 -23.60 22.13 15.18
C GLU A 372 -23.67 21.21 16.41
N THR A 373 -22.74 21.37 17.34
CA THR A 373 -22.52 20.38 18.42
C THR A 373 -22.99 20.84 19.81
N GLY A 374 -23.19 22.14 20.01
CA GLY A 374 -23.56 22.72 21.30
C GLY A 374 -22.41 22.86 22.31
N ILE A 375 -21.16 22.54 21.94
CA ILE A 375 -20.02 22.73 22.85
C ILE A 375 -19.68 24.19 23.08
N ASP A 376 -18.99 24.46 24.19
CA ASP A 376 -18.33 25.75 24.36
C ASP A 376 -17.20 25.91 23.32
N PRO A 377 -17.26 26.95 22.45
CA PRO A 377 -16.31 27.11 21.36
C PRO A 377 -14.89 27.34 21.86
N LYS A 378 -14.72 28.02 23.00
CA LYS A 378 -13.40 28.29 23.57
C LYS A 378 -12.78 27.01 24.11
N ALA A 379 -13.52 26.24 24.91
CA ALA A 379 -13.07 24.97 25.45
C ALA A 379 -12.69 23.97 24.35
N GLY A 380 -13.48 23.90 23.27
CA GLY A 380 -13.16 23.07 22.10
C GLY A 380 -11.87 23.51 21.40
N ALA A 381 -11.70 24.81 21.15
CA ALA A 381 -10.49 25.36 20.55
C ALA A 381 -9.24 25.14 21.42
N ASP A 382 -9.36 25.39 22.73
CA ASP A 382 -8.29 25.17 23.70
C ASP A 382 -7.89 23.68 23.75
N LEU A 383 -8.86 22.76 23.65
CA LEU A 383 -8.61 21.33 23.59
C LEU A 383 -7.86 20.92 22.30
N GLU A 384 -8.30 21.37 21.12
CA GLU A 384 -7.59 21.07 19.86
C GLU A 384 -6.15 21.59 19.89
N PHE A 385 -5.95 22.82 20.37
CA PHE A 385 -4.60 23.36 20.54
C PHE A 385 -3.78 22.55 21.56
N SER A 386 -4.39 22.11 22.67
CA SER A 386 -3.69 21.29 23.67
C SER A 386 -3.19 19.96 23.09
N LEU A 387 -3.97 19.34 22.20
CA LEU A 387 -3.61 18.10 21.52
C LEU A 387 -2.52 18.34 20.45
N GLU A 388 -2.60 19.44 19.69
CA GLU A 388 -1.51 19.86 18.80
C GLU A 388 -0.21 20.10 19.59
N TYR A 389 -0.31 20.77 20.74
CA TYR A 389 0.81 21.04 21.63
C TYR A 389 1.44 19.77 22.20
N GLU A 390 0.62 18.79 22.58
CA GLU A 390 1.08 17.51 23.10
C GLU A 390 1.73 16.65 22.01
N LEU A 391 1.08 16.51 20.84
CA LEU A 391 1.43 15.52 19.83
C LEU A 391 2.44 16.01 18.80
N CYS A 392 2.51 17.31 18.51
CA CYS A 392 3.56 17.82 17.61
C CYS A 392 4.94 17.62 18.22
N TYR A 393 5.89 17.22 17.39
CA TYR A 393 7.28 17.00 17.77
C TYR A 393 8.23 17.56 16.71
N PRO A 394 9.46 17.96 17.10
CA PRO A 394 10.39 18.58 16.17
C PRO A 394 10.88 17.59 15.12
N ASN A 395 11.01 18.08 13.89
CA ASN A 395 11.78 17.41 12.86
C ASN A 395 13.27 17.54 13.22
N SER A 396 13.86 16.47 13.75
CA SER A 396 15.25 16.48 14.22
C SER A 396 16.25 16.94 13.16
N TYR A 397 16.03 16.60 11.89
CA TYR A 397 16.88 17.08 10.78
C TYR A 397 16.83 18.61 10.65
N MET A 398 15.64 19.20 10.62
CA MET A 398 15.48 20.66 10.49
C MET A 398 15.81 21.40 11.78
N GLN A 399 15.65 20.76 12.94
CA GLN A 399 16.04 21.34 14.22
C GLN A 399 17.56 21.57 14.30
N GLU A 400 18.37 20.60 13.87
CA GLU A 400 19.82 20.78 13.80
C GLU A 400 20.21 21.86 12.79
N VAL A 401 19.55 21.91 11.61
CA VAL A 401 19.75 22.99 10.62
C VAL A 401 19.42 24.35 11.25
N PHE A 402 18.29 24.47 11.94
CA PHE A 402 17.85 25.69 12.59
C PHE A 402 18.88 26.19 13.60
N TYR A 403 19.36 25.32 14.50
CA TYR A 403 20.36 25.70 15.51
C TYR A 403 21.68 26.16 14.89
N ILE A 404 22.14 25.52 13.81
CA ILE A 404 23.34 25.96 13.10
C ILE A 404 23.15 27.37 12.55
N LEU A 405 21.99 27.67 11.96
CA LEU A 405 21.72 28.98 11.36
C LEU A 405 21.52 30.06 12.43
N ALA A 406 20.82 29.75 13.53
CA ALA A 406 20.65 30.64 14.68
C ALA A 406 22.00 31.01 15.29
N ALA A 407 22.89 30.03 15.50
CA ALA A 407 24.23 30.25 16.03
C ALA A 407 25.13 31.10 15.12
N GLN A 408 24.80 31.21 13.82
CA GLN A 408 25.49 32.09 12.88
C GLN A 408 24.84 33.49 12.77
N GLY A 409 23.88 33.81 13.63
CA GLY A 409 23.21 35.11 13.67
C GLY A 409 22.35 35.39 12.42
N LYS A 410 21.84 34.35 11.77
CA LYS A 410 20.91 34.50 10.63
C LYS A 410 19.55 34.99 11.11
N THR A 411 18.87 35.79 10.29
CA THR A 411 17.48 36.17 10.55
C THR A 411 16.57 35.01 10.16
N LEU A 412 15.95 34.38 11.15
CA LEU A 412 15.07 33.22 10.95
C LEU A 412 13.61 33.65 11.09
N VAL A 413 12.76 33.24 10.15
CA VAL A 413 11.32 33.58 10.14
C VAL A 413 10.48 32.33 9.88
N ALA A 414 9.38 32.14 10.60
CA ALA A 414 8.42 31.06 10.34
C ALA A 414 7.20 31.59 9.57
N LEU A 415 6.77 30.90 8.52
CA LEU A 415 5.61 31.23 7.69
C LEU A 415 4.66 30.03 7.65
N SER A 416 3.39 30.20 8.00
CA SER A 416 2.44 29.09 8.02
C SER A 416 1.06 29.49 7.50
N ASP A 417 0.50 28.66 6.60
CA ASP A 417 -0.89 28.76 6.17
C ASP A 417 -1.76 27.98 7.18
N MET A 418 -2.07 28.61 8.32
CA MET A 418 -2.69 27.94 9.46
C MET A 418 -3.74 28.81 10.14
N TYR A 419 -4.73 28.15 10.73
CA TYR A 419 -5.77 28.79 11.55
C TYR A 419 -5.33 29.05 13.01
N LEU A 420 -4.14 28.61 13.41
CA LEU A 420 -3.58 28.85 14.75
C LEU A 420 -2.92 30.24 14.77
N PRO A 421 -3.45 31.22 15.50
CA PRO A 421 -2.87 32.56 15.53
C PRO A 421 -1.42 32.56 16.00
N ARG A 422 -0.66 33.60 15.63
CA ARG A 422 0.77 33.77 15.94
C ARG A 422 1.10 33.45 17.39
N GLU A 423 0.29 33.88 18.33
CA GLU A 423 0.48 33.67 19.77
C GLU A 423 0.57 32.17 20.11
N LEU A 424 -0.39 31.38 19.60
CA LEU A 424 -0.44 29.93 19.80
C LEU A 424 0.69 29.22 19.04
N LEU A 425 0.94 29.61 17.79
CA LEU A 425 1.97 28.97 16.97
C LEU A 425 3.39 29.25 17.49
N SER A 426 3.65 30.47 17.97
CA SER A 426 4.94 30.82 18.59
C SER A 426 5.17 30.03 19.88
N ARG A 427 4.12 29.89 20.70
CA ARG A 427 4.17 29.05 21.91
C ARG A 427 4.45 27.58 21.57
N LEU A 428 3.85 27.06 20.50
CA LEU A 428 4.10 25.69 20.03
C LEU A 428 5.56 25.52 19.56
N LEU A 429 6.04 26.41 18.69
CA LEU A 429 7.40 26.36 18.14
C LEU A 429 8.47 26.44 19.23
N SER A 430 8.35 27.43 20.14
CA SER A 430 9.27 27.60 21.27
C SER A 430 9.31 26.36 22.15
N ALA A 431 8.15 25.79 22.51
CA ALA A 431 8.09 24.57 23.31
C ALA A 431 8.72 23.33 22.64
N LYS A 432 8.96 23.37 21.32
CA LYS A 432 9.60 22.29 20.56
C LYS A 432 11.04 22.65 20.15
N GLY A 433 11.63 23.68 20.77
CA GLY A 433 13.04 24.06 20.60
C GLY A 433 13.30 25.02 19.44
N TYR A 434 12.28 25.72 18.93
CA TYR A 434 12.44 26.76 17.92
C TYR A 434 12.18 28.15 18.51
N GLU A 435 13.12 28.64 19.33
CA GLU A 435 12.97 29.87 20.10
C GLU A 435 13.48 31.13 19.36
N ASP A 436 14.49 30.99 18.51
CA ASP A 436 15.21 32.10 17.86
C ASP A 436 14.54 32.65 16.58
N PHE A 437 13.22 32.51 16.45
CA PHE A 437 12.51 33.15 15.34
C PHE A 437 12.38 34.65 15.60
N ASP A 438 12.88 35.47 14.68
CA ASP A 438 12.66 36.92 14.70
C ASP A 438 11.16 37.24 14.58
N ARG A 439 10.45 36.45 13.76
CA ARG A 439 9.01 36.55 13.60
C ARG A 439 8.36 35.25 13.18
N VAL A 440 7.11 35.07 13.62
CA VAL A 440 6.19 34.02 13.17
C VAL A 440 5.04 34.70 12.44
N MET A 441 4.88 34.38 11.16
CA MET A 441 3.86 34.94 10.26
C MET A 441 2.84 33.86 9.92
N VAL A 442 1.58 34.09 10.29
CA VAL A 442 0.50 33.13 10.07
C VAL A 442 -0.57 33.74 9.18
N SER A 443 -1.07 32.95 8.24
CA SER A 443 -2.04 33.43 7.25
C SER A 443 -3.31 34.00 7.86
N CYS A 444 -3.81 33.42 8.95
CA CYS A 444 -4.99 33.92 9.66
C CYS A 444 -4.81 35.31 10.29
N ASP A 445 -3.59 35.69 10.68
CA ASP A 445 -3.30 37.01 11.24
C ASP A 445 -3.12 38.08 10.16
N TYR A 446 -2.50 37.69 9.03
CA TYR A 446 -2.21 38.60 7.91
C TYR A 446 -3.30 38.64 6.83
N ASN A 447 -4.33 37.78 6.92
CA ASN A 447 -5.40 37.64 5.93
C ASN A 447 -4.90 37.32 4.50
N CYS A 448 -3.72 36.71 4.37
CA CYS A 448 -3.12 36.26 3.13
C CYS A 448 -2.27 35.00 3.37
N SER A 449 -2.03 34.19 2.34
CA SER A 449 -1.35 32.89 2.46
C SER A 449 -0.09 32.80 1.60
N LYS A 450 0.72 31.77 1.82
CA LYS A 450 1.78 31.36 0.88
C LYS A 450 1.19 30.91 -0.45
N GLY A 451 0.03 30.23 -0.42
CA GLY A 451 -0.66 29.74 -1.62
C GLY A 451 -1.04 30.82 -2.66
N ASN A 452 -1.35 32.05 -2.22
CA ASN A 452 -1.56 33.21 -3.09
C ASN A 452 -0.33 34.14 -3.18
N GLY A 453 0.72 33.83 -2.41
CA GLY A 453 1.98 34.54 -2.34
C GLY A 453 2.00 35.78 -1.43
N GLY A 454 0.90 36.10 -0.74
CA GLY A 454 0.80 37.30 0.08
C GLY A 454 1.74 37.30 1.29
N LEU A 455 1.94 36.16 1.96
CA LEU A 455 2.89 36.10 3.09
C LEU A 455 4.34 36.36 2.66
N TYR A 456 4.71 36.05 1.42
CA TYR A 456 6.03 36.38 0.90
C TYR A 456 6.19 37.87 0.58
N GLU A 457 5.10 38.55 0.18
CA GLU A 457 5.12 40.01 0.00
C GLU A 457 5.35 40.70 1.35
N VAL A 458 4.59 40.28 2.38
CA VAL A 458 4.78 40.76 3.75
C VAL A 458 6.20 40.51 4.25
N LEU A 459 6.76 39.32 3.99
CA LEU A 459 8.15 39.00 4.35
C LEU A 459 9.14 39.96 3.68
N LYS A 460 8.97 40.23 2.38
CA LYS A 460 9.85 41.12 1.61
C LYS A 460 9.74 42.59 2.02
N GLU A 461 8.55 43.03 2.43
CA GLU A 461 8.34 44.39 2.93
C GLU A 461 9.03 44.58 4.29
N GLN A 462 9.04 43.55 5.13
CA GLN A 462 9.57 43.63 6.49
C GLN A 462 11.09 43.45 6.59
N TYR A 463 11.69 42.68 5.68
CA TYR A 463 13.11 42.38 5.73
C TYR A 463 13.83 42.76 4.43
N PRO A 464 15.00 43.40 4.49
CA PRO A 464 15.88 43.56 3.33
C PRO A 464 16.84 42.36 3.20
N GLY A 465 17.49 42.23 2.04
CA GLY A 465 18.59 41.27 1.83
C GLY A 465 18.20 40.03 1.02
N LYS A 466 19.15 39.10 0.91
CA LYS A 466 18.96 37.88 0.10
C LYS A 466 18.17 36.85 0.89
N MET A 467 17.02 36.45 0.37
CA MET A 467 16.07 35.58 1.07
C MET A 467 16.00 34.18 0.47
N VAL A 468 15.76 33.19 1.33
CA VAL A 468 15.42 31.83 0.93
C VAL A 468 14.23 31.30 1.74
N HIS A 469 13.33 30.58 1.10
CA HIS A 469 12.25 29.85 1.75
C HIS A 469 12.45 28.34 1.69
N ILE A 470 12.19 27.65 2.81
CA ILE A 470 12.29 26.20 2.94
C ILE A 470 10.90 25.66 3.29
N GLY A 471 10.39 24.70 2.52
CA GLY A 471 9.11 24.08 2.80
C GLY A 471 8.86 22.80 2.02
N ASP A 472 7.79 22.11 2.38
CA ASP A 472 7.44 20.77 1.90
C ASP A 472 6.44 20.75 0.75
N ASN A 473 5.72 21.85 0.55
CA ASN A 473 4.70 21.92 -0.48
C ASN A 473 5.29 22.53 -1.77
N ARG A 474 5.28 21.74 -2.86
CA ARG A 474 5.81 22.20 -4.16
C ARG A 474 5.10 23.46 -4.69
N LEU A 475 3.80 23.58 -4.49
CA LEU A 475 3.04 24.71 -5.00
C LEU A 475 3.22 25.94 -4.10
N SER A 476 2.84 25.87 -2.82
CA SER A 476 2.84 27.04 -1.93
C SER A 476 4.23 27.47 -1.49
N ASP A 477 5.16 26.53 -1.28
CA ASP A 477 6.48 26.86 -0.69
C ASP A 477 7.55 27.04 -1.76
N ILE A 478 7.42 26.39 -2.92
CA ILE A 478 8.44 26.44 -3.97
C ILE A 478 8.01 27.32 -5.13
N GLU A 479 6.90 27.00 -5.79
CA GLU A 479 6.45 27.74 -6.98
C GLU A 479 6.04 29.17 -6.61
N ARG A 480 5.17 29.36 -5.60
CA ARG A 480 4.70 30.69 -5.20
C ARG A 480 5.80 31.57 -4.61
N ALA A 481 6.72 31.02 -3.81
CA ALA A 481 7.85 31.77 -3.28
C ALA A 481 8.77 32.26 -4.41
N LYS A 482 9.06 31.41 -5.41
CA LYS A 482 9.83 31.80 -6.59
C LYS A 482 9.14 32.88 -7.42
N GLU A 483 7.83 32.78 -7.62
CA GLU A 483 7.05 33.82 -8.32
C GLU A 483 7.15 35.19 -7.62
N LYS A 484 7.35 35.21 -6.29
CA LYS A 484 7.57 36.44 -5.50
C LYS A 484 9.05 36.85 -5.39
N GLY A 485 9.95 36.12 -6.06
CA GLY A 485 11.37 36.45 -6.18
C GLY A 485 12.23 35.99 -5.01
N LEU A 486 11.80 34.95 -4.26
CA LEU A 486 12.63 34.31 -3.23
C LEU A 486 13.37 33.12 -3.83
N ASP A 487 14.60 32.87 -3.35
CA ASP A 487 15.22 31.56 -3.56
C ASP A 487 14.47 30.52 -2.73
N THR A 488 14.54 29.25 -3.12
CA THR A 488 13.82 28.18 -2.41
C THR A 488 14.66 26.93 -2.21
N ARG A 489 14.30 26.16 -1.18
CA ARG A 489 14.79 24.81 -0.92
C ARG A 489 13.62 23.90 -0.62
N PHE A 490 13.45 22.88 -1.46
CA PHE A 490 12.40 21.90 -1.29
C PHE A 490 12.78 20.87 -0.24
N TYR A 491 11.97 20.75 0.81
CA TYR A 491 12.07 19.71 1.81
C TYR A 491 10.89 18.74 1.63
N GLN A 492 11.05 17.68 0.84
CA GLN A 492 9.93 16.78 0.53
C GLN A 492 9.18 16.30 1.79
N ASN A 493 7.85 16.34 1.76
CA ASN A 493 7.00 15.82 2.83
C ASN A 493 7.32 14.34 3.11
N VAL A 494 7.55 13.99 4.37
CA VAL A 494 7.94 12.63 4.77
C VAL A 494 6.84 11.60 4.52
N ASN A 495 5.58 12.01 4.67
CA ASN A 495 4.43 11.14 4.42
C ASN A 495 4.22 10.89 2.93
N GLU A 496 4.38 11.91 2.07
CA GLU A 496 4.36 11.71 0.62
C GLU A 496 5.47 10.77 0.15
N ALA A 497 6.67 10.92 0.71
CA ALA A 497 7.82 10.07 0.42
C ALA A 497 7.60 8.60 0.83
N GLY A 498 7.04 8.37 2.01
CA GLY A 498 6.94 7.04 2.60
C GLY A 498 5.65 6.28 2.30
N ASN A 499 4.51 6.95 2.10
CA ASN A 499 3.19 6.31 2.00
C ASN A 499 3.04 5.30 0.84
N ILE A 500 3.91 5.36 -0.16
CA ILE A 500 3.97 4.39 -1.26
C ILE A 500 4.53 3.02 -0.83
N PHE A 501 5.30 2.98 0.27
CA PHE A 501 5.98 1.80 0.81
C PHE A 501 5.31 1.25 2.09
N ARG A 502 4.05 1.61 2.35
CA ARG A 502 3.36 1.27 3.60
C ARG A 502 2.20 0.34 3.40
N ALA A 503 2.01 -0.52 4.40
CA ALA A 503 0.82 -1.34 4.54
C ALA A 503 -0.45 -0.49 4.57
N ARG A 504 -1.49 -1.06 3.97
CA ARG A 504 -2.85 -0.52 3.89
C ARG A 504 -3.78 -1.51 4.60
N ASP A 505 -5.09 -1.29 4.45
CA ASP A 505 -6.12 -2.13 5.07
C ASP A 505 -6.01 -2.20 6.59
N MET A 506 -5.57 -1.12 7.21
CA MET A 506 -5.56 -0.96 8.66
C MET A 506 -6.72 -0.06 9.08
N SER A 507 -7.13 -0.14 10.36
CA SER A 507 -8.02 0.84 10.96
C SER A 507 -7.45 2.26 10.79
N ARG A 508 -8.35 3.26 10.69
CA ARG A 508 -7.97 4.63 10.31
C ARG A 508 -6.91 5.20 11.25
N LEU A 509 -7.18 5.12 12.55
CA LEU A 509 -6.36 5.75 13.58
C LEU A 509 -5.01 5.03 13.75
N THR A 510 -5.02 3.72 13.99
CA THR A 510 -3.79 2.91 14.11
C THR A 510 -2.96 2.96 12.85
N GLY A 511 -3.59 2.82 11.68
CA GLY A 511 -2.90 2.88 10.39
C GLY A 511 -2.27 4.25 10.14
N SER A 512 -2.95 5.34 10.49
CA SER A 512 -2.39 6.69 10.32
C SER A 512 -1.24 6.95 11.27
N ALA A 513 -1.36 6.50 12.53
CA ALA A 513 -0.32 6.60 13.53
C ALA A 513 0.95 5.84 13.12
N TYR A 514 0.78 4.56 12.76
CA TYR A 514 1.83 3.69 12.22
C TYR A 514 2.57 4.35 11.05
N ARG A 515 1.83 4.80 10.03
CA ARG A 515 2.43 5.41 8.85
C ARG A 515 3.16 6.71 9.19
N GLY A 516 2.55 7.59 9.99
CA GLY A 516 3.15 8.87 10.38
C GLY A 516 4.50 8.70 11.06
N ILE A 517 4.56 7.84 12.08
CA ILE A 517 5.80 7.54 12.81
C ILE A 517 6.86 6.93 11.89
N VAL A 518 6.51 5.89 11.14
CA VAL A 518 7.47 5.21 10.25
C VAL A 518 7.97 6.12 9.14
N ASN A 519 7.08 6.92 8.55
CA ASN A 519 7.46 7.85 7.49
C ASN A 519 8.42 8.93 8.01
N ALA A 520 8.13 9.53 9.17
CA ALA A 520 9.01 10.52 9.77
C ALA A 520 10.39 9.93 10.13
N LYS A 521 10.41 8.71 10.69
CA LYS A 521 11.65 8.00 11.06
C LYS A 521 12.56 7.76 9.85
N LEU A 522 12.01 7.26 8.75
CA LEU A 522 12.79 6.85 7.58
C LEU A 522 13.07 7.98 6.60
N HIS A 523 12.16 8.94 6.45
CA HIS A 523 12.22 9.96 5.39
C HIS A 523 12.59 11.36 5.86
N SER A 524 12.82 11.60 7.16
CA SER A 524 13.30 12.91 7.65
C SER A 524 14.72 13.25 7.15
N GLY A 525 15.54 12.24 6.87
CA GLY A 525 16.95 12.39 6.49
C GLY A 525 17.91 12.59 7.67
N ALA A 526 17.42 12.50 8.91
CA ALA A 526 18.26 12.62 10.10
C ALA A 526 19.26 11.45 10.22
N ARG A 527 18.85 10.24 9.82
CA ARG A 527 19.66 9.02 9.89
C ARG A 527 19.36 8.10 8.73
N GLN A 528 20.31 7.23 8.41
CA GLN A 528 20.13 6.10 7.52
C GLN A 528 20.24 4.81 8.32
N TYR A 529 19.46 3.81 7.95
CA TYR A 529 19.37 2.53 8.66
C TYR A 529 19.78 1.38 7.76
N SER A 530 19.98 0.20 8.34
CA SER A 530 20.14 -1.02 7.57
C SER A 530 18.76 -1.58 7.17
N PRO A 531 18.69 -2.39 6.09
CA PRO A 531 17.46 -3.10 5.74
C PRO A 531 16.91 -3.97 6.88
N TYR A 532 17.78 -4.53 7.73
CA TYR A 532 17.38 -5.39 8.85
C TYR A 532 16.78 -4.58 10.00
N TYR A 533 17.37 -3.42 10.34
CA TYR A 533 16.76 -2.49 11.30
C TYR A 533 15.38 -2.04 10.83
N GLU A 534 15.26 -1.67 9.56
CA GLU A 534 13.97 -1.24 9.00
C GLU A 534 12.93 -2.37 9.04
N VAL A 535 13.33 -3.63 8.86
CA VAL A 535 12.41 -4.77 9.05
C VAL A 535 11.86 -4.83 10.47
N GLY A 536 12.73 -4.59 11.46
CA GLY A 536 12.37 -4.45 12.86
C GLY A 536 11.37 -3.31 13.08
N PHE A 537 11.72 -2.12 12.63
CA PHE A 537 10.97 -0.89 12.89
C PHE A 537 9.63 -0.83 12.14
N VAL A 538 9.62 -1.22 10.87
CA VAL A 538 8.45 -1.08 9.98
C VAL A 538 7.47 -2.24 10.17
N TYR A 539 7.94 -3.49 10.23
CA TYR A 539 7.03 -4.66 10.17
C TYR A 539 6.88 -5.38 11.51
N THR A 540 7.92 -5.38 12.34
CA THR A 540 7.98 -6.23 13.54
C THR A 540 7.47 -5.50 14.78
N GLY A 541 7.90 -4.25 14.99
CA GLY A 541 7.65 -3.49 16.22
C GLY A 541 6.17 -3.32 16.55
N ILE A 542 5.33 -2.98 15.57
CA ILE A 542 3.89 -2.79 15.77
C ILE A 542 3.17 -4.08 16.18
N TYR A 543 3.57 -5.21 15.58
CA TYR A 543 3.04 -6.51 15.95
C TYR A 543 3.44 -6.88 17.38
N VAL A 544 4.73 -6.79 17.70
CA VAL A 544 5.24 -7.19 19.01
C VAL A 544 4.65 -6.30 20.11
N MET A 545 4.53 -4.99 19.87
CA MET A 545 3.84 -4.06 20.78
C MET A 545 2.40 -4.49 21.02
N GLY A 546 1.61 -4.66 19.95
CA GLY A 546 0.19 -5.01 20.05
C GLY A 546 -0.03 -6.32 20.79
N PHE A 547 0.83 -7.31 20.54
CA PHE A 547 0.77 -8.59 21.25
C PHE A 547 1.12 -8.43 22.74
N CYS A 548 2.15 -7.65 23.08
CA CYS A 548 2.51 -7.38 24.47
C CYS A 548 1.42 -6.62 25.23
N GLN A 549 0.77 -5.63 24.59
CA GLN A 549 -0.38 -4.93 25.17
C GLN A 549 -1.56 -5.88 25.39
N TRP A 550 -1.83 -6.78 24.45
CA TRP A 550 -2.89 -7.77 24.58
C TRP A 550 -2.63 -8.74 25.73
N ILE A 551 -1.39 -9.22 25.87
CA ILE A 551 -0.96 -10.04 27.01
C ILE A 551 -1.15 -9.28 28.33
N PHE A 552 -0.76 -8.00 28.39
CA PHE A 552 -0.93 -7.18 29.59
C PHE A 552 -2.41 -7.06 29.99
N ARG A 553 -3.32 -6.77 29.05
CA ARG A 553 -4.76 -6.73 29.36
C ARG A 553 -5.27 -8.06 29.89
N TYR A 554 -4.88 -9.16 29.25
CA TYR A 554 -5.26 -10.50 29.69
C TYR A 554 -4.77 -10.79 31.12
N ILE A 555 -3.55 -10.36 31.46
CA ILE A 555 -2.99 -10.47 32.80
C ILE A 555 -3.81 -9.67 33.82
N GLN A 556 -4.21 -8.44 33.49
CA GLN A 556 -5.03 -7.61 34.38
C GLN A 556 -6.43 -8.22 34.61
N GLU A 557 -7.07 -8.68 33.53
CA GLU A 557 -8.41 -9.29 33.59
C GLU A 557 -8.42 -10.58 34.42
N HIS A 558 -7.40 -11.42 34.25
CA HIS A 558 -7.31 -12.73 34.90
C HIS A 558 -6.44 -12.75 36.17
N LYS A 559 -5.91 -11.60 36.60
CA LYS A 559 -5.05 -11.44 37.79
C LYS A 559 -3.84 -12.39 37.79
N ILE A 560 -3.17 -12.49 36.66
CA ILE A 560 -2.01 -13.37 36.47
C ILE A 560 -0.79 -12.76 37.16
N GLU A 561 -0.02 -13.58 37.89
CA GLU A 561 1.09 -13.10 38.72
C GLU A 561 2.44 -13.06 37.99
N LYS A 562 2.61 -13.86 36.93
CA LYS A 562 3.87 -13.96 36.18
C LYS A 562 3.67 -14.42 34.73
N VAL A 563 4.53 -13.96 33.83
CA VAL A 563 4.56 -14.38 32.42
C VAL A 563 5.80 -15.22 32.10
N LEU A 564 5.60 -16.37 31.46
CA LEU A 564 6.63 -17.28 31.01
C LEU A 564 6.73 -17.20 29.48
N PHE A 565 7.76 -16.53 28.96
CA PHE A 565 8.01 -16.44 27.52
C PHE A 565 8.84 -17.64 27.07
N LEU A 566 8.25 -18.50 26.23
CA LEU A 566 8.94 -19.69 25.75
C LEU A 566 9.98 -19.33 24.67
N ALA A 567 11.13 -19.98 24.74
CA ALA A 567 12.14 -19.92 23.68
C ALA A 567 11.61 -20.52 22.37
N ARG A 568 12.06 -20.06 21.19
CA ARG A 568 13.18 -19.12 20.98
C ARG A 568 12.70 -17.69 20.81
N GLU A 569 11.57 -17.54 20.14
CA GLU A 569 10.98 -16.28 19.70
C GLU A 569 10.56 -15.40 20.90
N GLY A 570 10.30 -16.00 22.07
CA GLY A 570 10.01 -15.35 23.35
C GLY A 570 10.98 -14.23 23.77
N ASP A 571 12.20 -14.21 23.25
CA ASP A 571 13.26 -13.25 23.63
C ASP A 571 12.87 -11.81 23.28
N LEU A 572 12.44 -11.57 22.04
CA LEU A 572 12.02 -10.23 21.61
C LEU A 572 10.76 -9.78 22.36
N TYR A 573 9.78 -10.67 22.53
CA TYR A 573 8.56 -10.33 23.26
C TYR A 573 8.84 -10.01 24.71
N GLN A 574 9.69 -10.77 25.40
CA GLN A 574 10.04 -10.46 26.77
C GLN A 574 10.73 -9.09 26.89
N LYS A 575 11.68 -8.78 26.00
CA LYS A 575 12.37 -7.48 25.98
C LYS A 575 11.39 -6.32 25.79
N VAL A 576 10.47 -6.43 24.83
CA VAL A 576 9.45 -5.42 24.60
C VAL A 576 8.47 -5.34 25.77
N PHE A 577 8.00 -6.47 26.27
CA PHE A 577 7.05 -6.54 27.38
C PHE A 577 7.64 -5.92 28.66
N GLN A 578 8.88 -6.24 29.02
CA GLN A 578 9.57 -5.63 30.17
C GLN A 578 9.82 -4.13 29.97
N SER A 579 10.03 -3.68 28.72
CA SER A 579 10.14 -2.24 28.42
C SER A 579 8.81 -1.51 28.59
N MET A 580 7.68 -2.18 28.31
CA MET A 580 6.35 -1.58 28.39
C MET A 580 5.74 -1.68 29.79
N TYR A 581 6.02 -2.79 30.51
CA TYR A 581 5.40 -3.17 31.78
C TYR A 581 6.46 -3.75 32.74
N PRO A 582 7.44 -2.94 33.19
CA PRO A 582 8.57 -3.40 34.02
C PRO A 582 8.14 -3.96 35.38
N GLU A 583 6.95 -3.62 35.86
CA GLU A 583 6.37 -4.07 37.12
C GLU A 583 5.86 -5.51 37.10
N ILE A 584 5.61 -6.08 35.91
CA ILE A 584 5.07 -7.44 35.77
C ILE A 584 6.23 -8.45 35.74
N PRO A 585 6.27 -9.43 36.65
CA PRO A 585 7.31 -10.46 36.66
C PRO A 585 7.29 -11.30 35.37
N THR A 586 8.45 -11.47 34.75
CA THR A 586 8.59 -12.28 33.54
C THR A 586 9.80 -13.21 33.64
N GLU A 587 9.71 -14.36 32.97
CA GLU A 587 10.79 -15.34 32.87
C GLU A 587 10.98 -15.79 31.43
N TYR A 588 12.23 -15.87 30.99
CA TYR A 588 12.58 -16.57 29.75
C TYR A 588 12.70 -18.05 30.04
N VAL A 589 11.89 -18.86 29.37
CA VAL A 589 11.86 -20.31 29.55
C VAL A 589 12.39 -20.99 28.31
N LEU A 590 13.63 -21.50 28.41
CA LEU A 590 14.18 -22.45 27.44
C LEU A 590 13.25 -23.66 27.32
N TRP A 591 12.56 -23.72 26.18
CA TRP A 591 11.61 -24.77 25.85
C TRP A 591 11.69 -25.03 24.35
N SER A 592 11.48 -26.28 23.96
CA SER A 592 11.46 -26.66 22.55
C SER A 592 10.57 -27.88 22.38
N ARG A 593 10.32 -28.25 21.12
CA ARG A 593 9.57 -29.46 20.77
C ARG A 593 10.20 -30.73 21.36
N ILE A 594 11.51 -30.73 21.63
CA ILE A 594 12.20 -31.88 22.20
C ILE A 594 11.82 -32.08 23.68
N GLY A 595 11.75 -31.00 24.45
CA GLY A 595 11.26 -31.06 25.83
C GLY A 595 9.84 -31.64 25.90
N VAL A 596 8.99 -31.30 24.91
CA VAL A 596 7.65 -31.88 24.78
C VAL A 596 7.70 -33.37 24.54
N VAL A 597 8.46 -33.81 23.53
CA VAL A 597 8.56 -35.24 23.16
C VAL A 597 9.06 -36.10 24.32
N LYS A 598 10.06 -35.66 25.08
CA LYS A 598 10.63 -36.42 26.21
C LYS A 598 9.70 -36.53 27.41
N THR A 599 8.78 -35.57 27.58
CA THR A 599 7.89 -35.49 28.74
C THR A 599 6.50 -36.07 28.48
N ILE A 600 6.15 -36.35 27.22
CA ILE A 600 4.82 -36.85 26.84
C ILE A 600 4.75 -38.37 26.66
N VAL A 601 5.90 -39.06 26.60
CA VAL A 601 6.01 -40.50 26.27
C VAL A 601 5.14 -41.43 27.11
N GLY A 602 4.95 -41.14 28.40
CA GLY A 602 4.11 -41.92 29.31
C GLY A 602 2.60 -41.68 29.18
N LYS A 603 2.20 -40.62 28.47
CA LYS A 603 0.79 -40.27 28.24
C LYS A 603 0.34 -40.60 26.82
N ASN A 604 1.16 -40.23 25.83
CA ASN A 604 0.78 -40.32 24.43
C ASN A 604 2.01 -40.60 23.55
N ARG A 605 1.99 -41.75 22.87
CA ARG A 605 3.06 -42.18 21.96
C ARG A 605 3.09 -41.37 20.66
N HIS A 606 1.96 -40.82 20.23
CA HIS A 606 1.80 -40.23 18.91
C HIS A 606 2.73 -39.04 18.64
N PRO A 607 2.91 -38.03 19.51
CA PRO A 607 3.84 -36.93 19.27
C PRO A 607 5.28 -37.40 19.05
N TYR A 608 5.73 -38.40 19.81
CA TYR A 608 7.07 -38.97 19.64
C TYR A 608 7.20 -39.67 18.29
N LEU A 609 6.29 -40.61 17.98
CA LEU A 609 6.31 -41.35 16.72
C LEU A 609 6.17 -40.43 15.49
N LEU A 610 5.36 -39.38 15.59
CA LEU A 610 5.18 -38.41 14.51
C LEU A 610 6.46 -37.57 14.32
N GLN A 611 6.99 -36.97 15.39
CA GLN A 611 8.03 -35.95 15.27
C GLN A 611 9.44 -36.53 15.14
N ILE A 612 9.74 -37.61 15.86
CA ILE A 612 11.07 -38.23 15.89
C ILE A 612 11.23 -39.27 14.80
N ILE A 613 10.15 -39.98 14.45
CA ILE A 613 10.22 -41.09 13.49
C ILE A 613 9.63 -40.68 12.15
N HIS A 614 8.34 -40.37 12.07
CA HIS A 614 7.68 -40.11 10.78
C HIS A 614 8.26 -38.89 10.05
N HIS A 615 8.41 -37.74 10.72
CA HIS A 615 9.01 -36.56 10.10
C HIS A 615 10.46 -36.81 9.67
N LYS A 616 11.25 -37.57 10.43
CA LYS A 616 12.63 -37.90 10.08
C LYS A 616 12.75 -38.93 8.96
N ALA A 617 11.85 -39.90 8.92
CA ALA A 617 11.73 -40.84 7.80
C ALA A 617 11.39 -40.10 6.50
N ASN A 618 10.61 -39.02 6.57
CA ASN A 618 10.21 -38.19 5.42
C ASN A 618 11.10 -36.96 5.21
N ALA A 619 12.12 -36.75 6.03
CA ALA A 619 13.06 -35.64 5.90
C ALA A 619 13.87 -35.76 4.60
N LEU A 620 14.30 -34.63 4.05
CA LEU A 620 15.13 -34.61 2.85
C LEU A 620 16.49 -35.29 3.11
N TYR A 621 17.06 -35.05 4.30
CA TYR A 621 18.30 -35.65 4.75
C TYR A 621 18.00 -36.76 5.74
N LYS A 622 18.33 -37.98 5.34
CA LYS A 622 18.00 -39.16 6.13
C LYS A 622 18.96 -39.32 7.29
N SER A 623 18.41 -39.84 8.39
CA SER A 623 19.17 -40.06 9.61
C SER A 623 19.55 -41.52 9.80
N LYS A 624 20.81 -41.82 10.15
CA LYS A 624 21.18 -43.18 10.54
C LYS A 624 20.42 -43.56 11.82
N ILE A 625 19.82 -44.74 11.87
CA ILE A 625 18.94 -45.16 12.95
C ILE A 625 19.68 -45.22 14.29
N GLY A 626 20.89 -45.79 14.32
CA GLY A 626 21.70 -45.86 15.54
C GLY A 626 22.04 -44.46 16.08
N THR A 627 22.49 -43.56 15.21
CA THR A 627 22.80 -42.17 15.58
C THR A 627 21.56 -41.40 16.02
N LEU A 628 20.40 -41.65 15.39
CA LEU A 628 19.14 -41.05 15.81
C LEU A 628 18.79 -41.49 17.24
N PHE A 629 18.87 -42.78 17.53
CA PHE A 629 18.55 -43.33 18.86
C PHE A 629 19.47 -42.76 19.95
N GLU A 630 20.77 -42.68 19.68
CA GLU A 630 21.72 -42.07 20.61
C GLU A 630 21.38 -40.61 20.89
N ARG A 631 21.12 -39.82 19.83
CA ARG A 631 20.87 -38.39 19.96
C ARG A 631 19.53 -38.05 20.60
N THR A 632 18.51 -38.86 20.35
CA THR A 632 17.21 -38.68 20.99
C THR A 632 17.21 -39.20 22.43
N GLY A 633 18.26 -39.89 22.88
CA GLY A 633 18.43 -40.36 24.25
C GLY A 633 17.89 -41.76 24.52
N ILE A 634 17.61 -42.56 23.48
CA ILE A 634 17.11 -43.94 23.56
C ILE A 634 18.15 -44.96 23.05
N GLY A 635 19.45 -44.62 23.15
CA GLY A 635 20.55 -45.44 22.64
C GLY A 635 20.59 -46.86 23.22
N GLU A 636 19.98 -47.10 24.39
CA GLU A 636 19.88 -48.43 25.01
C GLU A 636 19.03 -49.39 24.17
N LEU A 637 18.07 -48.89 23.40
CA LEU A 637 17.20 -49.72 22.54
C LEU A 637 17.92 -50.25 21.29
N LYS A 638 19.16 -49.82 21.02
CA LYS A 638 19.96 -50.34 19.90
C LYS A 638 20.19 -51.85 19.99
N LYS A 639 20.19 -52.42 21.21
CA LYS A 639 20.33 -53.87 21.45
C LYS A 639 19.25 -54.71 20.76
N TYR A 640 18.09 -54.13 20.44
CA TYR A 640 16.99 -54.82 19.77
C TYR A 640 17.00 -54.69 18.25
N LEU A 641 17.88 -53.87 17.65
CA LEU A 641 17.85 -53.62 16.20
C LEU A 641 18.01 -54.91 15.38
N SER A 642 18.83 -55.85 15.85
CA SER A 642 19.04 -57.16 15.20
C SER A 642 17.76 -58.00 15.13
N ASP A 643 16.91 -57.94 16.16
CA ASP A 643 15.68 -58.73 16.26
C ASP A 643 14.65 -58.29 15.20
N TYR A 644 14.72 -57.02 14.79
CA TYR A 644 13.89 -56.42 13.75
C TYR A 644 14.59 -56.34 12.38
N ARG A 645 15.78 -56.97 12.25
CA ARG A 645 16.60 -56.97 11.02
C ARG A 645 17.00 -55.57 10.55
N ILE A 646 17.23 -54.66 11.48
CA ILE A 646 17.72 -53.30 11.23
C ILE A 646 19.20 -53.22 11.62
N LYS A 647 20.04 -52.56 10.82
CA LYS A 647 21.42 -52.21 11.20
C LYS A 647 21.50 -50.76 11.69
N GLU A 648 22.43 -50.46 12.60
CA GLU A 648 22.62 -49.10 13.15
C GLU A 648 22.91 -48.05 12.06
N GLU A 649 23.62 -48.47 11.00
CA GLU A 649 24.10 -47.65 9.89
C GLU A 649 23.03 -47.44 8.81
N GLU A 650 21.90 -48.15 8.90
CA GLU A 650 20.79 -47.94 7.99
C GLU A 650 20.17 -46.56 8.22
N PHE A 651 19.80 -45.92 7.11
CA PHE A 651 19.06 -44.68 7.15
C PHE A 651 17.59 -44.94 7.44
N LEU A 652 16.99 -44.11 8.30
CA LEU A 652 15.55 -44.08 8.50
C LEU A 652 14.89 -43.49 7.25
N THR A 653 14.04 -44.26 6.60
CA THR A 653 13.33 -43.90 5.37
C THR A 653 11.85 -44.31 5.46
N PRO A 654 10.98 -43.87 4.53
CA PRO A 654 9.57 -44.27 4.55
C PRO A 654 9.36 -45.78 4.45
N GLU A 655 10.30 -46.50 3.83
CA GLU A 655 10.23 -47.94 3.62
C GLU A 655 10.44 -48.73 4.93
N ASN A 656 11.38 -48.30 5.79
CA ASN A 656 11.66 -48.97 7.07
C ASN A 656 10.97 -48.32 8.28
N GLU A 657 10.28 -47.18 8.10
CA GLU A 657 9.56 -46.45 9.17
C GLU A 657 8.67 -47.39 9.98
N LYS A 658 7.89 -48.26 9.33
CA LYS A 658 6.94 -49.15 10.01
C LYS A 658 7.62 -50.12 10.97
N ILE A 659 8.76 -50.68 10.57
CA ILE A 659 9.50 -51.66 11.38
C ILE A 659 10.16 -50.95 12.57
N VAL A 660 10.77 -49.79 12.35
CA VAL A 660 11.34 -48.97 13.43
C VAL A 660 10.25 -48.56 14.43
N ARG A 661 9.07 -48.16 13.95
CA ARG A 661 7.93 -47.84 14.82
C ARG A 661 7.48 -49.04 15.64
N GLN A 662 7.46 -50.24 15.05
CA GLN A 662 7.08 -51.45 15.77
C GLN A 662 8.08 -51.77 16.89
N LEU A 663 9.38 -51.71 16.62
CA LEU A 663 10.43 -51.88 17.64
C LEU A 663 10.21 -50.95 18.82
N LEU A 664 9.98 -49.66 18.57
CA LEU A 664 9.76 -48.69 19.65
C LEU A 664 8.48 -49.00 20.44
N ILE A 665 7.41 -49.44 19.77
CA ILE A 665 6.13 -49.78 20.40
C ILE A 665 6.26 -51.00 21.30
N ASP A 666 6.99 -52.03 20.85
CA ASP A 666 7.19 -53.28 21.60
C ASP A 666 8.06 -53.05 22.84
N HIS A 667 9.01 -52.11 22.76
CA HIS A 667 9.92 -51.75 23.86
C HIS A 667 9.60 -50.37 24.48
N TRP A 668 8.32 -49.98 24.50
CA TRP A 668 7.93 -48.61 24.90
C TRP A 668 8.23 -48.30 26.38
N GLU A 669 8.08 -49.27 27.28
CA GLU A 669 8.40 -49.07 28.69
C GLU A 669 9.88 -48.77 28.90
N GLU A 670 10.78 -49.48 28.19
CA GLU A 670 12.21 -49.18 28.22
C GLU A 670 12.52 -47.80 27.63
N LEU A 671 11.84 -47.41 26.54
CA LEU A 671 11.95 -46.06 25.98
C LEU A 671 11.54 -44.97 26.97
N GLU A 672 10.43 -45.16 27.68
CA GLU A 672 9.97 -44.22 28.70
C GLU A 672 10.97 -44.10 29.84
N ASN A 673 11.54 -45.23 30.28
CA ASN A 673 12.57 -45.27 31.32
C ASN A 673 13.83 -44.49 30.94
N CYS A 674 14.18 -44.40 29.65
CA CYS A 674 15.29 -43.57 29.19
C CYS A 674 15.12 -42.07 29.53
N TYR A 675 13.89 -41.59 29.71
CA TYR A 675 13.59 -40.17 29.92
C TYR A 675 13.30 -39.76 31.36
N VAL A 676 13.27 -40.68 32.32
CA VAL A 676 12.95 -40.39 33.74
C VAL A 676 13.85 -39.29 34.31
N ARG A 677 15.16 -39.34 34.03
CA ARG A 677 16.12 -38.33 34.51
C ARG A 677 15.87 -36.94 33.90
N ASP A 678 15.55 -36.90 32.60
CA ASP A 678 15.25 -35.65 31.90
C ASP A 678 13.94 -35.04 32.39
N GLN A 679 12.93 -35.86 32.67
CA GLN A 679 11.65 -35.43 33.23
C GLN A 679 11.81 -34.80 34.62
N GLU A 680 12.62 -35.39 35.50
CA GLU A 680 12.88 -34.80 36.82
C GLU A 680 13.63 -33.46 36.73
N ARG A 681 14.58 -33.33 35.80
CA ARG A 681 15.26 -32.04 35.55
C ARG A 681 14.31 -30.98 35.01
N ILE A 682 13.43 -31.37 34.09
CA ILE A 682 12.39 -30.49 33.56
C ILE A 682 11.44 -30.06 34.69
N ARG A 683 11.08 -30.98 35.60
CA ARG A 683 10.27 -30.66 36.79
C ARG A 683 10.94 -29.59 37.64
N GLN A 684 12.20 -29.80 38.01
CA GLN A 684 12.96 -28.84 38.82
C GLN A 684 13.10 -27.49 38.10
N TYR A 685 13.39 -27.52 36.81
CA TYR A 685 13.55 -26.32 35.99
C TYR A 685 12.26 -25.49 35.88
N LEU A 686 11.14 -26.13 35.51
CA LEU A 686 9.85 -25.44 35.38
C LEU A 686 9.32 -24.97 36.74
N THR A 687 9.45 -25.78 37.79
CA THR A 687 9.05 -25.38 39.17
C THR A 687 9.82 -24.13 39.60
N ARG A 688 11.13 -24.05 39.31
CA ARG A 688 11.94 -22.87 39.61
C ARG A 688 11.50 -21.64 38.82
N LYS A 689 11.17 -21.79 37.52
CA LYS A 689 10.71 -20.69 36.66
C LYS A 689 9.35 -20.16 37.09
N THR A 690 8.41 -21.05 37.41
CA THR A 690 7.11 -20.68 37.99
C THR A 690 7.30 -20.01 39.35
N GLY A 691 8.19 -20.54 40.20
CA GLY A 691 8.41 -20.02 41.55
C GLY A 691 7.17 -20.22 42.42
N SER A 692 6.85 -19.22 43.25
CA SER A 692 5.67 -19.23 44.13
C SER A 692 4.39 -18.66 43.50
N ALA A 693 4.39 -18.43 42.18
CA ALA A 693 3.24 -17.84 41.50
C ALA A 693 2.06 -18.83 41.48
N ARG A 694 0.87 -18.35 41.82
CA ARG A 694 -0.39 -19.13 41.79
C ARG A 694 -1.12 -19.05 40.45
N SER A 695 -0.75 -18.10 39.60
CA SER A 695 -1.27 -18.00 38.24
C SER A 695 -0.19 -17.49 37.30
N VAL A 696 0.02 -18.19 36.18
CA VAL A 696 1.01 -17.85 35.16
C VAL A 696 0.43 -17.86 33.75
N ALA A 697 0.90 -16.94 32.92
CA ALA A 697 0.67 -16.96 31.48
C ALA A 697 1.89 -17.59 30.78
N VAL A 698 1.68 -18.61 29.95
CA VAL A 698 2.72 -19.20 29.11
C VAL A 698 2.51 -18.70 27.69
N VAL A 699 3.51 -18.00 27.16
CA VAL A 699 3.46 -17.30 25.88
C VAL A 699 4.35 -17.98 24.86
N ASP A 700 3.80 -18.25 23.68
CA ASP A 700 4.55 -18.77 22.53
C ASP A 700 4.05 -18.12 21.21
N VAL A 701 4.93 -18.04 20.22
CA VAL A 701 4.55 -17.72 18.83
C VAL A 701 4.13 -18.99 18.08
N GLY A 702 4.55 -20.15 18.61
CA GLY A 702 4.36 -21.47 18.05
C GLY A 702 2.93 -21.74 17.59
N TRP A 703 2.80 -21.90 16.28
CA TRP A 703 1.52 -22.00 15.57
C TRP A 703 0.60 -23.18 15.96
N SER A 704 1.12 -24.15 16.72
CA SER A 704 0.42 -25.41 17.02
C SER A 704 -0.04 -25.55 18.47
N GLY A 705 0.28 -24.61 19.35
CA GLY A 705 -0.09 -24.65 20.77
C GLY A 705 0.50 -25.79 21.62
N ASN A 706 1.18 -26.77 21.01
CA ASN A 706 1.70 -27.95 21.72
C ASN A 706 2.66 -27.60 22.87
N ASN A 707 3.50 -26.58 22.69
CA ASN A 707 4.47 -26.17 23.72
C ASN A 707 3.77 -25.64 24.98
N VAL A 708 2.86 -24.67 24.81
CA VAL A 708 2.14 -24.02 25.92
C VAL A 708 1.23 -25.03 26.63
N LEU A 709 0.52 -25.87 25.88
CA LEU A 709 -0.34 -26.93 26.41
C LEU A 709 0.46 -28.01 27.15
N GLN A 710 1.66 -28.34 26.69
CA GLN A 710 2.52 -29.28 27.39
C GLN A 710 3.00 -28.70 28.72
N VAL A 711 3.42 -27.44 28.76
CA VAL A 711 3.82 -26.79 30.01
C VAL A 711 2.64 -26.77 30.98
N LYS A 712 1.43 -26.40 30.52
CA LYS A 712 0.20 -26.48 31.32
C LYS A 712 -0.05 -27.87 31.88
N TYR A 713 -0.02 -28.90 31.03
CA TYR A 713 -0.20 -30.29 31.46
C TYR A 713 0.83 -30.71 32.53
N LEU A 714 2.11 -30.37 32.34
CA LEU A 714 3.15 -30.71 33.30
C LEU A 714 2.94 -30.02 34.65
N LEU A 715 2.71 -28.71 34.65
CA LEU A 715 2.55 -27.94 35.88
C LEU A 715 1.29 -28.34 36.66
N GLU A 716 0.14 -28.45 35.99
CA GLU A 716 -1.16 -28.65 36.66
C GLU A 716 -1.46 -30.12 36.95
N GLN A 717 -1.15 -31.03 36.02
CA GLN A 717 -1.62 -32.42 36.10
C GLN A 717 -0.53 -33.38 36.59
N VAL A 718 0.70 -33.21 36.11
CA VAL A 718 1.81 -34.11 36.46
C VAL A 718 2.46 -33.69 37.77
N TYR A 719 2.88 -32.43 37.88
CA TYR A 719 3.55 -31.91 39.06
C TYR A 719 2.58 -31.43 40.13
N LYS A 720 1.30 -31.23 39.76
CA LYS A 720 0.21 -30.79 40.64
C LYS A 720 0.61 -29.57 41.47
N LEU A 721 1.26 -28.60 40.82
CA LEU A 721 1.53 -27.32 41.45
C LEU A 721 0.21 -26.60 41.71
N ASP A 722 0.13 -25.89 42.83
CA ASP A 722 -0.98 -24.96 43.12
C ASP A 722 -0.82 -23.67 42.28
N CYS A 723 -0.89 -23.85 40.95
CA CYS A 723 -0.68 -22.79 39.97
C CYS A 723 -1.57 -23.02 38.75
N GLN A 724 -2.44 -22.05 38.46
CA GLN A 724 -3.22 -22.02 37.22
C GLN A 724 -2.35 -21.56 36.05
N VAL A 725 -2.46 -22.23 34.90
CA VAL A 725 -1.67 -21.92 33.70
C VAL A 725 -2.59 -21.48 32.55
N HIS A 726 -2.32 -20.29 32.02
CA HIS A 726 -3.01 -19.72 30.87
C HIS A 726 -2.13 -19.83 29.61
N CYS A 727 -2.67 -20.37 28.51
CA CYS A 727 -1.90 -20.55 27.27
C CYS A 727 -2.21 -19.43 26.27
N LEU A 728 -1.21 -18.60 25.98
CA LEU A 728 -1.34 -17.43 25.11
C LEU A 728 -0.47 -17.60 23.86
N LEU A 729 -1.04 -17.39 22.68
CA LEU A 729 -0.36 -17.51 21.40
C LEU A 729 -0.48 -16.24 20.57
N ALA A 730 0.57 -15.92 19.82
CA ALA A 730 0.49 -14.88 18.80
C ALA A 730 -0.54 -15.22 17.72
N ALA A 731 -0.51 -16.45 17.22
CA ALA A 731 -1.45 -16.95 16.22
C ALA A 731 -1.49 -18.49 16.22
N ALA A 732 -2.55 -19.08 15.64
CA ALA A 732 -2.66 -20.53 15.47
C ALA A 732 -2.86 -20.89 13.98
N ARG A 733 -2.24 -22.00 13.54
CA ARG A 733 -2.37 -22.55 12.18
C ARG A 733 -3.00 -23.94 12.16
N ASN A 734 -3.38 -24.35 10.97
CA ASN A 734 -3.89 -25.67 10.67
C ASN A 734 -2.79 -26.77 10.57
N VAL A 735 -2.16 -27.14 11.70
CA VAL A 735 -1.28 -28.33 11.77
C VAL A 735 -2.03 -29.58 12.22
N ASN A 736 -2.95 -29.39 13.16
CA ASN A 736 -3.71 -30.45 13.82
C ASN A 736 -5.11 -29.90 14.12
N ASP A 737 -5.84 -29.59 13.05
CA ASP A 737 -7.05 -28.75 13.04
C ASP A 737 -8.09 -29.23 14.03
N THR A 738 -8.20 -30.54 14.23
CA THR A 738 -9.18 -31.14 15.14
C THR A 738 -8.82 -30.89 16.61
N TYR A 739 -7.55 -31.04 17.00
CA TYR A 739 -7.12 -30.83 18.39
C TYR A 739 -7.11 -29.35 18.76
N MET A 740 -6.49 -28.50 17.93
CA MET A 740 -6.40 -27.07 18.23
C MET A 740 -7.75 -26.37 18.16
N ALA A 741 -8.66 -26.75 17.24
CA ALA A 741 -10.02 -26.24 17.25
C ALA A 741 -10.72 -26.53 18.58
N ALA A 742 -10.57 -27.74 19.13
CA ALA A 742 -11.16 -28.10 20.41
C ALA A 742 -10.56 -27.27 21.57
N MET A 743 -9.24 -27.07 21.59
CA MET A 743 -8.58 -26.29 22.66
C MET A 743 -8.96 -24.81 22.61
N ILE A 744 -9.06 -24.23 21.41
CA ILE A 744 -9.50 -22.83 21.24
C ILE A 744 -10.98 -22.68 21.61
N GLN A 745 -11.84 -23.60 21.18
CA GLN A 745 -13.27 -23.59 21.52
C GLN A 745 -13.52 -23.75 23.02
N LYS A 746 -12.68 -24.52 23.72
CA LYS A 746 -12.69 -24.67 25.18
C LYS A 746 -12.02 -23.51 25.92
N GLU A 747 -11.50 -22.52 25.19
CA GLU A 747 -10.78 -21.39 25.76
C GLU A 747 -9.48 -21.74 26.51
N GLU A 748 -8.97 -22.96 26.31
CA GLU A 748 -7.71 -23.44 26.89
C GLU A 748 -6.49 -22.76 26.23
N VAL A 749 -6.66 -22.29 24.99
CA VAL A 749 -5.65 -21.53 24.24
C VAL A 749 -6.28 -20.26 23.67
N LYS A 750 -5.63 -19.12 23.91
CA LYS A 750 -6.04 -17.81 23.40
C LYS A 750 -5.06 -17.34 22.32
N THR A 751 -5.57 -16.72 21.26
CA THR A 751 -4.77 -16.23 20.12
C THR A 751 -5.00 -14.74 19.90
N TYR A 752 -3.93 -13.99 19.61
CA TYR A 752 -4.01 -12.55 19.37
C TYR A 752 -4.31 -12.16 17.91
N ILE A 753 -3.51 -12.63 16.94
CA ILE A 753 -3.65 -12.21 15.54
C ILE A 753 -4.79 -12.94 14.86
N PHE A 754 -4.70 -14.26 14.75
CA PHE A 754 -5.66 -15.10 14.06
C PHE A 754 -5.63 -16.55 14.54
N SER A 755 -6.70 -17.26 14.22
CA SER A 755 -6.85 -18.70 14.30
C SER A 755 -7.87 -19.16 13.25
N ASN A 756 -8.22 -20.44 13.22
CA ASN A 756 -9.33 -20.93 12.41
C ASN A 756 -10.71 -20.41 12.87
N MET A 757 -10.80 -19.79 14.06
CA MET A 757 -12.02 -19.20 14.65
C MET A 757 -12.00 -17.68 14.75
N TYR A 758 -10.81 -17.07 14.78
CA TYR A 758 -10.63 -15.64 14.97
C TYR A 758 -9.83 -15.04 13.81
N ASN A 759 -10.27 -13.91 13.25
CA ASN A 759 -9.66 -13.30 12.05
C ASN A 759 -9.39 -14.32 10.93
N LYS A 760 -10.41 -15.13 10.61
CA LYS A 760 -10.29 -16.25 9.67
C LYS A 760 -9.72 -15.84 8.29
N GLY A 761 -10.05 -14.65 7.79
CA GLY A 761 -9.47 -14.15 6.54
C GLY A 761 -7.94 -13.98 6.59
N LEU A 762 -7.39 -13.57 7.74
CA LEU A 762 -5.95 -13.47 7.94
C LEU A 762 -5.30 -14.84 8.10
N HIS A 763 -5.96 -15.73 8.82
CA HIS A 763 -5.56 -17.12 8.93
C HIS A 763 -5.44 -17.77 7.54
N ASP A 764 -6.49 -17.67 6.73
CA ASP A 764 -6.55 -18.28 5.39
C ASP A 764 -5.48 -17.65 4.47
N ALA A 765 -5.32 -16.32 4.48
CA ALA A 765 -4.25 -15.66 3.76
C ALA A 765 -2.84 -16.11 4.21
N HIS A 766 -2.63 -16.30 5.52
CA HIS A 766 -1.36 -16.81 6.05
C HIS A 766 -1.07 -18.22 5.56
N GLN A 767 -2.08 -19.11 5.53
CA GLN A 767 -1.92 -20.49 5.07
C GLN A 767 -1.77 -20.62 3.56
N GLU A 768 -2.50 -19.83 2.78
CA GLU A 768 -2.64 -20.07 1.34
C GLU A 768 -1.60 -19.31 0.50
N GLU A 769 -1.12 -18.16 0.99
CA GLU A 769 -0.14 -17.36 0.26
C GLU A 769 1.28 -17.96 0.37
N ASN A 770 2.12 -17.63 -0.61
CA ASN A 770 3.55 -17.99 -0.65
C ASN A 770 3.83 -19.49 -0.45
N ASN A 771 2.94 -20.37 -0.93
CA ASN A 771 3.07 -21.82 -0.79
C ASN A 771 3.30 -22.26 0.67
N ARG A 772 2.55 -21.66 1.62
CA ARG A 772 2.62 -21.95 3.07
C ARG A 772 3.92 -21.54 3.76
N LEU A 773 4.76 -20.70 3.14
CA LEU A 773 6.00 -20.21 3.74
C LEU A 773 5.83 -18.96 4.62
N ASN A 774 4.61 -18.44 4.82
CA ASN A 774 4.42 -17.27 5.67
C ASN A 774 4.82 -17.51 7.12
N SER A 775 4.58 -18.70 7.68
CA SER A 775 5.03 -19.02 9.04
C SER A 775 6.55 -18.93 9.15
N PHE A 776 7.25 -19.44 8.14
CA PHE A 776 8.69 -19.34 8.04
C PHE A 776 9.16 -17.89 7.96
N PHE A 777 8.57 -17.06 7.08
CA PHE A 777 8.90 -15.63 6.99
C PHE A 777 8.60 -14.85 8.27
N PHE A 778 7.56 -15.23 8.99
CA PHE A 778 7.17 -14.58 10.25
C PHE A 778 8.16 -14.91 11.37
N GLU A 779 8.63 -16.16 11.45
CA GLU A 779 9.64 -16.59 12.43
C GLU A 779 10.95 -15.80 12.27
N ILE A 780 11.36 -15.46 11.04
CA ILE A 780 12.56 -14.62 10.77
C ILE A 780 12.49 -13.28 11.50
N LEU A 781 11.30 -12.69 11.64
CA LEU A 781 11.13 -11.38 12.27
C LEU A 781 11.39 -11.38 13.77
N THR A 782 11.32 -12.54 14.42
CA THR A 782 11.34 -12.62 15.90
C THR A 782 12.36 -13.63 16.45
N GLN A 783 13.24 -14.14 15.59
CA GLN A 783 14.25 -15.12 15.99
C GLN A 783 15.31 -14.53 16.93
N SER A 784 15.55 -15.19 18.05
CA SER A 784 16.56 -14.77 19.03
C SER A 784 18.00 -15.06 18.60
N CYS A 785 18.96 -14.41 19.26
CA CYS A 785 20.40 -14.67 19.12
C CYS A 785 20.87 -15.81 20.04
N THR A 786 20.05 -16.85 20.19
CA THR A 786 20.35 -18.02 21.03
C THR A 786 20.05 -19.29 20.23
N PRO A 787 20.85 -20.36 20.36
CA PRO A 787 20.60 -21.63 19.67
C PRO A 787 19.36 -22.36 20.23
N THR A 788 18.82 -23.30 19.47
CA THR A 788 17.66 -24.10 19.92
C THR A 788 18.01 -24.95 21.13
N PHE A 789 17.18 -24.92 22.17
CA PHE A 789 17.32 -25.77 23.34
C PHE A 789 16.99 -27.24 23.01
N LEU A 790 17.88 -28.17 23.34
CA LEU A 790 17.71 -29.61 23.11
C LEU A 790 17.39 -30.41 24.39
N GLY A 791 17.59 -29.82 25.58
CA GLY A 791 17.37 -30.48 26.87
C GLY A 791 18.57 -30.37 27.79
N PHE A 792 18.87 -31.44 28.52
CA PHE A 792 19.91 -31.46 29.55
C PHE A 792 20.95 -32.54 29.23
N ASP A 793 22.23 -32.28 29.54
CA ASP A 793 23.29 -33.28 29.46
C ASP A 793 23.29 -34.22 30.69
N ARG A 794 24.25 -35.14 30.77
CA ARG A 794 24.36 -36.08 31.90
C ARG A 794 24.60 -35.38 33.25
N ASP A 795 25.14 -34.18 33.26
CA ASP A 795 25.41 -33.40 34.47
C ASP A 795 24.30 -32.39 34.79
N GLY A 796 23.27 -32.28 33.94
CA GLY A 796 22.17 -31.34 34.10
C GLY A 796 22.44 -29.94 33.52
N ARG A 797 23.47 -29.77 32.71
CA ARG A 797 23.73 -28.52 31.97
C ARG A 797 22.83 -28.45 30.74
N PHE A 798 22.53 -27.23 30.29
CA PHE A 798 21.70 -27.02 29.11
C PHE A 798 22.43 -27.48 27.84
N LEU A 799 21.72 -28.27 27.03
CA LEU A 799 22.14 -28.67 25.69
C LEU A 799 21.46 -27.79 24.65
N TYR A 800 22.23 -27.41 23.63
CA TYR A 800 21.77 -26.59 22.53
C TYR A 800 22.14 -27.20 21.18
N ASP A 801 21.37 -26.85 20.16
CA ASP A 801 21.67 -27.18 18.78
C ASP A 801 22.77 -26.27 18.23
N ILE A 802 23.21 -26.54 17.00
CA ILE A 802 24.20 -25.72 16.31
C ILE A 802 23.66 -24.29 16.13
N PRO A 803 24.40 -23.27 16.59
CA PRO A 803 23.92 -21.89 16.53
C PRO A 803 23.96 -21.33 15.09
N GLU A 804 22.92 -20.59 14.72
CA GLU A 804 22.85 -19.82 13.46
C GLU A 804 23.55 -18.45 13.60
N VAL A 805 24.84 -18.46 13.95
CA VAL A 805 25.62 -17.26 14.28
C VAL A 805 25.67 -16.23 13.14
N GLU A 806 25.53 -16.69 11.89
CA GLU A 806 25.49 -15.86 10.68
C GLU A 806 24.29 -14.90 10.66
N ASN A 807 23.24 -15.21 11.43
CA ASN A 807 22.05 -14.38 11.53
C ASN A 807 22.10 -13.40 12.70
N TYR A 808 22.95 -13.60 13.70
CA TYR A 808 22.85 -12.89 14.99
C TYR A 808 22.93 -11.37 14.84
N LYS A 809 23.83 -10.87 13.99
CA LYS A 809 23.90 -9.44 13.71
C LYS A 809 22.60 -8.91 13.10
N LYS A 810 22.01 -9.63 12.15
CA LYS A 810 20.74 -9.26 11.50
C LYS A 810 19.60 -9.27 12.53
N ASN A 811 19.58 -10.26 13.43
CA ASN A 811 18.56 -10.38 14.48
C ASN A 811 18.67 -9.25 15.50
N GLN A 812 19.89 -8.87 15.89
CA GLN A 812 20.11 -7.72 16.76
C GLN A 812 19.59 -6.42 16.12
N GLU A 813 19.84 -6.22 14.81
CA GLU A 813 19.33 -5.05 14.09
C GLU A 813 17.78 -5.06 14.01
N ILE A 814 17.16 -6.20 13.71
CA ILE A 814 15.68 -6.35 13.71
C ILE A 814 15.11 -6.08 15.12
N HIS A 815 15.70 -6.66 16.17
CA HIS A 815 15.26 -6.45 17.54
C HIS A 815 15.37 -4.97 17.94
N GLN A 816 16.48 -4.32 17.59
CA GLN A 816 16.69 -2.90 17.86
C GLN A 816 15.64 -2.04 17.16
N GLY A 817 15.37 -2.31 15.87
CA GLY A 817 14.31 -1.62 15.13
C GLY A 817 12.94 -1.79 15.78
N ALA A 818 12.61 -3.01 16.22
CA ALA A 818 11.33 -3.28 16.91
C ALA A 818 11.22 -2.53 18.25
N LEU A 819 12.28 -2.53 19.06
CA LEU A 819 12.33 -1.81 20.33
C LEU A 819 12.23 -0.29 20.13
N ASP A 820 12.90 0.26 19.12
CA ASP A 820 12.84 1.69 18.82
C ASP A 820 11.47 2.12 18.32
N PHE A 821 10.78 1.27 17.53
CA PHE A 821 9.38 1.53 17.15
C PHE A 821 8.47 1.58 18.39
N VAL A 822 8.60 0.60 19.30
CA VAL A 822 7.80 0.55 20.53
C VAL A 822 7.99 1.83 21.34
N LYS A 823 9.25 2.22 21.53
CA LYS A 823 9.63 3.43 22.27
C LYS A 823 9.04 4.69 21.64
N GLU A 824 9.20 4.87 20.33
CA GLU A 824 8.69 6.06 19.62
C GLU A 824 7.16 6.13 19.68
N TYR A 825 6.47 5.00 19.45
CA TYR A 825 5.03 4.97 19.50
C TYR A 825 4.49 5.26 20.92
N GLN A 826 5.10 4.69 21.97
CA GLN A 826 4.75 5.01 23.36
C GLN A 826 5.06 6.47 23.72
N GLN A 827 6.15 7.04 23.21
CA GLN A 827 6.50 8.44 23.46
C GLN A 827 5.39 9.39 22.98
N HIS A 828 4.75 9.09 21.84
CA HIS A 828 3.65 9.89 21.31
C HIS A 828 2.30 9.58 21.97
N PHE A 829 2.03 8.32 22.30
CA PHE A 829 0.67 7.87 22.62
C PHE A 829 0.46 7.35 24.05
N ARG A 830 1.45 7.42 24.95
CA ARG A 830 1.30 6.95 26.36
C ARG A 830 0.12 7.59 27.11
N ASN A 831 -0.23 8.83 26.78
CA ASN A 831 -1.33 9.57 27.41
C ASN A 831 -2.69 9.25 26.75
N PHE A 832 -2.70 8.39 25.73
CA PHE A 832 -3.88 7.91 25.01
C PHE A 832 -3.91 6.38 25.07
N PRO A 833 -4.28 5.75 26.21
CA PRO A 833 -4.13 4.30 26.38
C PRO A 833 -4.80 3.45 25.30
N TYR A 834 -5.92 3.92 24.74
CA TYR A 834 -6.61 3.25 23.63
C TYR A 834 -5.81 3.21 22.32
N MET A 835 -4.85 4.13 22.12
CA MET A 835 -3.94 4.11 20.97
C MET A 835 -2.93 2.96 21.06
N LEU A 836 -2.62 2.50 22.26
CA LEU A 836 -1.74 1.34 22.48
C LEU A 836 -2.49 0.02 22.22
N ASP A 837 -3.82 0.04 22.12
CA ASP A 837 -4.66 -1.12 21.84
C ASP A 837 -4.72 -1.42 20.35
N ILE A 838 -3.65 -2.02 19.85
CA ILE A 838 -3.52 -2.42 18.46
C ILE A 838 -4.28 -3.73 18.24
N SER A 839 -5.23 -3.73 17.31
CA SER A 839 -5.95 -4.96 16.95
C SER A 839 -5.01 -5.98 16.29
N GLY A 840 -5.31 -7.28 16.49
CA GLY A 840 -4.56 -8.35 15.81
C GLY A 840 -4.58 -8.21 14.29
N HIS A 841 -5.64 -7.61 13.72
CA HIS A 841 -5.71 -7.31 12.30
C HIS A 841 -4.67 -6.27 11.88
N ASP A 842 -4.65 -5.11 12.54
CA ASP A 842 -3.72 -4.02 12.22
C ASP A 842 -2.28 -4.43 12.44
N ALA A 843 -1.99 -5.16 13.52
CA ALA A 843 -0.67 -5.70 13.84
C ALA A 843 -0.11 -6.59 12.71
N TYR A 844 -0.96 -7.32 11.99
CA TYR A 844 -0.55 -8.26 10.94
C TYR A 844 -0.39 -7.62 9.56
N MET A 845 -1.03 -6.47 9.30
CA MET A 845 -1.00 -5.84 7.97
C MET A 845 0.43 -5.51 7.49
N PRO A 846 1.34 -4.96 8.32
CA PRO A 846 2.74 -4.74 7.93
C PRO A 846 3.47 -6.02 7.55
N PHE A 847 3.29 -7.12 8.30
CA PHE A 847 3.88 -8.41 7.93
C PHE A 847 3.32 -8.93 6.60
N GLN A 848 2.01 -8.87 6.39
CA GLN A 848 1.41 -9.36 5.15
C GLN A 848 1.90 -8.54 3.94
N TYR A 849 2.08 -7.24 4.11
CA TYR A 849 2.68 -6.38 3.09
C TYR A 849 4.13 -6.79 2.79
N PHE A 850 4.93 -7.06 3.83
CA PHE A 850 6.29 -7.56 3.72
C PHE A 850 6.38 -8.92 3.01
N SER A 851 5.57 -9.90 3.43
CA SER A 851 5.64 -11.28 2.92
C SER A 851 5.21 -11.42 1.46
N ARG A 852 4.44 -10.45 0.93
CA ARG A 852 4.09 -10.38 -0.50
C ARG A 852 5.22 -9.82 -1.38
N ASN A 853 6.29 -9.27 -0.80
CA ASN A 853 7.42 -8.69 -1.51
C ASN A 853 8.60 -9.66 -1.64
N LEU A 854 8.38 -10.80 -2.31
CA LEU A 854 9.37 -11.87 -2.42
C LEU A 854 10.70 -11.44 -3.05
N LEU A 855 10.71 -10.50 -4.01
CA LEU A 855 11.96 -10.00 -4.60
C LEU A 855 12.86 -9.33 -3.56
N TRP A 856 12.27 -8.58 -2.64
CA TRP A 856 12.99 -7.93 -1.56
C TRP A 856 13.55 -8.97 -0.58
N ILE A 857 12.76 -9.97 -0.20
CA ILE A 857 13.20 -11.10 0.65
C ILE A 857 14.37 -11.85 -0.01
N LYS A 858 14.28 -12.15 -1.31
CA LYS A 858 15.38 -12.79 -2.06
C LYS A 858 16.68 -11.98 -1.98
N LYS A 859 16.58 -10.66 -2.07
CA LYS A 859 17.75 -9.78 -2.07
C LYS A 859 18.45 -9.71 -0.71
N TYR A 860 17.69 -9.56 0.37
CA TYR A 860 18.26 -9.25 1.69
C TYR A 860 18.34 -10.45 2.64
N PHE A 861 17.53 -11.49 2.41
CA PHE A 861 17.42 -12.65 3.29
C PHE A 861 17.88 -13.96 2.66
N SER A 862 18.34 -13.99 1.39
CA SER A 862 18.80 -15.23 0.72
C SER A 862 19.73 -16.09 1.57
N GLY A 863 20.80 -15.50 2.10
CA GLY A 863 21.80 -16.15 2.94
C GLY A 863 21.44 -16.18 4.43
N TYR A 864 20.17 -15.98 4.80
CA TYR A 864 19.71 -16.17 6.17
C TYR A 864 19.50 -17.68 6.41
N ILE A 865 20.07 -18.22 7.48
CA ILE A 865 20.25 -19.67 7.68
C ILE A 865 19.32 -20.22 8.76
N PHE A 866 18.84 -21.45 8.63
CA PHE A 866 18.04 -22.13 9.66
C PHE A 866 18.47 -23.58 9.79
N GLY A 867 18.50 -24.10 11.02
CA GLY A 867 18.59 -25.54 11.24
C GLY A 867 17.30 -26.22 10.78
N ARG A 868 17.38 -27.11 9.78
CA ARG A 868 16.30 -28.05 9.48
C ARG A 868 16.52 -29.36 10.23
N ASP A 869 15.42 -29.95 10.67
CA ASP A 869 15.39 -31.27 11.31
C ASP A 869 16.27 -31.37 12.57
N LEU A 870 15.81 -30.79 13.69
CA LEU A 870 16.39 -30.94 15.04
C LEU A 870 16.96 -32.36 15.27
N PHE A 871 18.23 -32.48 15.68
CA PHE A 871 19.03 -33.73 15.62
C PHE A 871 19.42 -34.18 14.20
N ALA A 872 20.14 -33.37 13.43
CA ALA A 872 20.68 -33.76 12.12
C ALA A 872 21.84 -34.76 12.27
N THR A 873 21.61 -36.05 12.01
CA THR A 873 22.51 -37.18 12.34
C THR A 873 23.69 -37.42 11.38
N GLN A 874 24.35 -36.39 10.87
CA GLN A 874 25.67 -36.54 10.23
C GLN A 874 26.69 -35.59 10.90
N GLU A 875 27.97 -35.78 10.60
CA GLU A 875 29.11 -34.93 11.04
C GLU A 875 28.97 -33.42 10.70
N LYS A 876 27.88 -33.02 10.02
CA LYS A 876 27.48 -31.62 9.79
C LYS A 876 25.98 -31.47 10.05
N ALA A 877 25.58 -30.48 10.86
CA ALA A 877 24.17 -30.06 10.87
C ALA A 877 23.78 -29.55 9.48
N VAL A 878 22.56 -29.90 9.05
CA VAL A 878 22.00 -29.39 7.81
C VAL A 878 21.36 -28.04 8.10
N MET A 879 22.16 -27.02 7.87
CA MET A 879 21.71 -25.64 7.77
C MET A 879 21.14 -25.42 6.37
N GLU A 880 19.94 -24.85 6.27
CA GLU A 880 19.36 -24.40 5.00
C GLU A 880 19.23 -22.88 4.98
N SER A 881 19.53 -22.29 3.83
CA SER A 881 19.32 -20.88 3.56
C SER A 881 17.87 -20.59 3.13
N VAL A 882 17.38 -19.37 3.34
CA VAL A 882 16.08 -18.91 2.79
C VAL A 882 16.01 -19.17 1.28
N GLU A 883 17.12 -18.98 0.57
CA GLU A 883 17.20 -19.28 -0.86
C GLU A 883 16.82 -20.73 -1.18
N GLU A 884 17.41 -21.69 -0.48
CA GLU A 884 17.10 -23.12 -0.68
C GLU A 884 15.65 -23.44 -0.31
N VAL A 885 15.13 -22.87 0.79
CA VAL A 885 13.74 -23.04 1.22
C VAL A 885 12.77 -22.53 0.15
N MET A 886 13.02 -21.31 -0.37
CA MET A 886 12.19 -20.69 -1.40
C MET A 886 12.29 -21.41 -2.75
N LYS A 887 13.46 -21.96 -3.11
CA LYS A 887 13.63 -22.79 -4.33
C LYS A 887 12.81 -24.06 -4.23
N LYS A 888 12.91 -24.77 -3.10
CA LYS A 888 12.13 -26.00 -2.84
C LYS A 888 10.62 -25.76 -2.89
N ALA A 889 10.16 -24.61 -2.41
CA ALA A 889 8.75 -24.23 -2.48
C ALA A 889 8.32 -23.69 -3.86
N GLY A 890 9.21 -23.59 -4.85
CA GLY A 890 8.88 -23.11 -6.19
C GLY A 890 8.56 -21.61 -6.30
N ILE A 891 8.98 -20.80 -5.32
CA ILE A 891 8.74 -19.34 -5.30
C ILE A 891 10.01 -18.51 -5.55
N TRP A 892 11.16 -19.17 -5.69
CA TRP A 892 12.45 -18.51 -5.94
C TRP A 892 12.58 -17.90 -7.33
N GLU A 893 12.08 -18.56 -8.38
CA GLU A 893 12.30 -18.09 -9.75
C GLU A 893 11.33 -17.00 -10.21
N GLY A 894 10.21 -16.79 -9.50
CA GLY A 894 9.28 -15.67 -9.72
C GLY A 894 8.70 -15.58 -11.14
N ARG A 895 7.39 -15.81 -11.30
CA ARG A 895 6.68 -15.35 -12.51
C ARG A 895 6.91 -13.84 -12.67
N SER A 896 7.52 -13.49 -13.82
CA SER A 896 7.97 -12.15 -14.25
C SER A 896 6.86 -11.11 -14.27
#